data_AF-A0A4Q6AYP4-F1
#
_entry.id   AF-A0A4Q6AYP4-F1
#
_cell.length_a   1.000
_cell.length_b   1.000
_cell.length_c   1.000
_cell.angle_alpha   90.00
_cell.angle_beta   90.00
_cell.angle_gamma   90.00
#
_symmetry.space_group_name_H-M   'P 1'
#
loop_
_entity.id
_entity.type
_entity.pdbx_description
1 polymer ?
#
loop_
_entity_poly.entity_id
_entity_poly.type
_entity_poly.pdbx_seq_one_letter_code
_entity_poly.pdbx_strand_id
1 'polypeptide(L)'
;FEAIERRRVDPGLLEKLEGNSFRTRIYPFNAGGVRTIRIGYHQELKFGDSQALSYQLPLAIRKRVPEFSIKINVLQTAAAPVLEEGLDGMLRMEQSMQSYTASQVFRDYIPDKRLTIRLPKPVNSSEILVQRKGDKYYFLINSFMERSERKRARPDSIVVLWDVSLSARNRDRARDIDLLRSYLSQVGNASVQLICFSNAIVSNAHYDVNAGRSDSLMKHIGAAVYDGGTSFRSVDFSKLRGDEVLLFSDGHNTFGATGNINARVPVYCINSASAADFPYLHQIARQTGGEVIDLSTKDNEDALRTLSYQSLRFLGVCQSSATPDCYPSYPVTVENSFSLSGIMKQPAAKVGLLFGYGNTPSIEKTFEVDINIQESDGLDVSRIWAGKKIAELEINYEANKEEIMALGKRYGIVTRNTSLIVLETVQDYITYGIEPPADLQAQYARMTKGRNTVPVEEGDPLGDALDAMDGLVDWYNTDFRARSALDSAEARARAAEVRIDGRRIKQRGGAGLTGIITERGTNDAAIGAVVEVIRYGRVVGGAVTDENGRYTIAGLVSGSNYELRVRYIGFKETRLTSVAVPPRRLGVNNFSLEETRQQLEDVVVIEYKVPLINLIQPGTTTLTSEQIAVLPTRQTSGAASLIGGTYHPGRSSGVSVAGARSNGVLYIVDGVQISGARGSNFRSNAQGSVSDAEDIARSAETDYRSVKVVYDPGWLKSIRLTPRDQQYEKYLELRPRTGNLPAYFLKVADYFLQSGCEEQAIRVLSNIAELGIEDYELYKMLGYKLREAGEHEAAVYCFKKVLEWRPAEPQSYRDYGLALKEAGLYQQSFDTLYTALTLKFTAAQKRMYAGYEQILLTEMNALIREAGKKIAIRTLPRGLVYPMPVDIRVVLNWNMNDSDVDLWVTEPGGEKCNYNRPQTTDGGLLTDDFTEGFGPEQYQLREAKKGTYIIEANYFGDRVQKAAGPATILAEIYTHFGTPQEERRLVTLQLDREGSQQVYVAEIDYK
;
A
#
# COMPACT_ATOMS: atom_id res chain seq x y z
N PHE A 1 -5.41 -11.22 -4.06
CA PHE A 1 -3.99 -11.29 -3.69
C PHE A 1 -3.80 -11.79 -2.27
N GLU A 2 -4.28 -11.08 -1.24
CA GLU A 2 -4.07 -11.44 0.19
C GLU A 2 -4.50 -12.89 0.52
N ALA A 3 -5.62 -13.36 -0.03
CA ALA A 3 -6.06 -14.75 0.11
C ALA A 3 -5.08 -15.78 -0.47
N ILE A 4 -4.31 -15.41 -1.51
CA ILE A 4 -3.30 -16.25 -2.15
C ILE A 4 -1.99 -16.22 -1.37
N GLU A 5 -1.56 -15.03 -0.95
CA GLU A 5 -0.36 -14.84 -0.14
C GLU A 5 -0.43 -15.62 1.18
N ARG A 6 -1.61 -15.67 1.82
CA ARG A 6 -1.86 -16.51 3.01
C ARG A 6 -1.62 -18.00 2.78
N ARG A 7 -1.65 -18.48 1.53
CA ARG A 7 -1.27 -19.86 1.14
C ARG A 7 0.23 -20.05 0.95
N ARG A 8 1.05 -19.02 1.24
CA ARG A 8 2.50 -18.95 0.99
C ARG A 8 2.86 -19.06 -0.49
N VAL A 9 2.04 -18.46 -1.34
CA VAL A 9 2.22 -18.41 -2.80
C VAL A 9 2.14 -16.94 -3.22
N ASP A 10 3.11 -16.49 -4.01
CA ASP A 10 3.07 -15.16 -4.62
C ASP A 10 2.61 -15.29 -6.08
N PRO A 11 1.47 -14.69 -6.48
CA PRO A 11 0.90 -14.83 -7.82
C PRO A 11 1.64 -14.01 -8.91
N GLY A 12 2.94 -13.76 -8.75
CA GLY A 12 3.74 -13.09 -9.78
C GLY A 12 3.24 -11.67 -10.10
N LEU A 13 2.72 -10.97 -9.10
CA LEU A 13 2.09 -9.65 -9.29
C LEU A 13 3.13 -8.66 -9.81
N LEU A 14 2.91 -8.05 -10.98
CA LEU A 14 3.77 -6.96 -11.50
C LEU A 14 3.09 -5.62 -11.24
N GLU A 15 3.75 -4.82 -10.40
CA GLU A 15 3.27 -3.51 -9.97
C GLU A 15 4.21 -2.41 -10.47
N LYS A 16 3.64 -1.24 -10.78
CA LYS A 16 4.39 -0.01 -11.05
C LYS A 16 4.72 0.64 -9.71
N LEU A 17 5.99 0.83 -9.41
CA LEU A 17 6.47 1.60 -8.27
C LEU A 17 6.57 3.09 -8.64
N GLU A 18 7.02 3.93 -7.72
CA GLU A 18 7.36 5.33 -8.03
C GLU A 18 8.35 5.41 -9.22
N GLY A 19 8.09 6.36 -10.13
CA GLY A 19 8.86 6.54 -11.35
C GLY A 19 8.62 5.48 -12.43
N ASN A 20 9.69 5.09 -13.16
CA ASN A 20 9.66 4.09 -14.22
C ASN A 20 10.19 2.72 -13.74
N SER A 21 9.86 2.37 -12.49
CA SER A 21 10.30 1.13 -11.85
C SER A 21 9.14 0.14 -11.75
N PHE A 22 9.39 -1.13 -12.07
CA PHE A 22 8.42 -2.20 -11.95
C PHE A 22 8.98 -3.32 -11.07
N ARG A 23 8.12 -3.96 -10.28
CA ARG A 23 8.53 -5.04 -9.38
C ARG A 23 7.55 -6.20 -9.45
N THR A 24 8.11 -7.42 -9.44
CA THR A 24 7.36 -8.66 -9.24
C THR A 24 8.11 -9.60 -8.32
N ARG A 25 7.38 -10.45 -7.60
CA ARG A 25 7.91 -11.51 -6.74
C ARG A 25 7.33 -12.84 -7.20
N ILE A 26 8.17 -13.86 -7.28
CA ILE A 26 7.78 -15.20 -7.73
C ILE A 26 8.26 -16.20 -6.68
N TYR A 27 7.31 -16.85 -5.99
CA TYR A 27 7.58 -17.81 -4.92
C TYR A 27 6.40 -18.79 -4.76
N PRO A 28 6.63 -20.09 -4.46
CA PRO A 28 7.92 -20.74 -4.22
C PRO A 28 8.65 -21.22 -5.49
N PHE A 29 9.97 -21.30 -5.37
CA PHE A 29 10.82 -22.10 -6.26
C PHE A 29 10.93 -23.51 -5.66
N ASN A 30 10.19 -24.46 -6.22
CA ASN A 30 10.25 -25.85 -5.77
C ASN A 30 11.63 -26.45 -6.10
N ALA A 31 12.14 -27.32 -5.22
CA ALA A 31 13.42 -27.99 -5.42
C ALA A 31 13.40 -28.82 -6.73
N GLY A 32 14.39 -28.62 -7.60
CA GLY A 32 14.45 -29.26 -8.92
C GLY A 32 13.42 -28.72 -9.94
N GLY A 33 12.59 -27.75 -9.56
CA GLY A 33 11.62 -27.11 -10.44
C GLY A 33 12.27 -26.04 -11.33
N VAL A 34 11.69 -25.83 -12.51
CA VAL A 34 12.07 -24.77 -13.45
C VAL A 34 10.95 -23.74 -13.51
N ARG A 35 11.29 -22.45 -13.48
CA ARG A 35 10.37 -21.34 -13.75
C ARG A 35 10.94 -20.51 -14.89
N THR A 36 10.08 -20.16 -15.84
CA THR A 36 10.43 -19.29 -16.98
C THR A 36 9.75 -17.94 -16.81
N ILE A 37 10.52 -16.86 -16.94
CA ILE A 37 10.03 -15.48 -16.79
C ILE A 37 10.18 -14.79 -18.14
N ARG A 38 9.10 -14.20 -18.66
CA ARG A 38 9.10 -13.40 -19.88
C ARG A 38 8.63 -11.98 -19.54
N ILE A 39 9.42 -10.97 -19.90
CA ILE A 39 9.11 -9.56 -19.68
C ILE A 39 9.10 -8.86 -21.04
N GLY A 40 8.03 -8.14 -21.34
CA GLY A 40 7.90 -7.31 -22.55
C GLY A 40 7.46 -5.90 -22.17
N TYR A 41 8.09 -4.89 -22.75
CA TYR A 41 7.75 -3.49 -22.53
C TYR A 41 7.99 -2.66 -23.80
N HIS A 42 7.33 -1.51 -23.88
CA HIS A 42 7.51 -0.53 -24.95
C HIS A 42 8.02 0.78 -24.34
N GLN A 43 8.86 1.51 -25.07
CA GLN A 43 9.38 2.81 -24.65
C GLN A 43 9.46 3.75 -25.86
N GLU A 44 9.11 5.02 -25.64
CA GLU A 44 9.40 6.10 -26.59
C GLU A 44 10.86 6.57 -26.41
N LEU A 45 11.64 6.54 -27.49
CA LEU A 45 13.05 6.91 -27.45
C LEU A 45 13.22 8.44 -27.48
N LYS A 46 14.27 8.94 -26.81
CA LYS A 46 14.62 10.36 -26.80
C LYS A 46 15.89 10.62 -27.62
N PHE A 47 16.05 11.85 -28.09
CA PHE A 47 17.30 12.29 -28.70
C PHE A 47 18.40 12.37 -27.64
N GLY A 48 19.57 11.84 -27.97
CA GLY A 48 20.81 12.17 -27.24
C GLY A 48 21.51 13.38 -27.87
N ASP A 49 22.76 13.61 -27.45
CA ASP A 49 23.58 14.76 -27.89
C ASP A 49 23.88 14.81 -29.41
N SER A 50 23.59 13.72 -30.15
CA SER A 50 24.10 13.49 -31.51
C SER A 50 23.05 13.44 -32.63
N GLN A 51 21.95 14.20 -32.57
CA GLN A 51 20.87 14.18 -33.59
C GLN A 51 20.36 12.74 -33.92
N ALA A 52 20.36 11.87 -32.91
CA ALA A 52 19.95 10.49 -33.02
C ALA A 52 19.10 10.11 -31.80
N LEU A 53 18.06 9.31 -32.03
CA LEU A 53 17.36 8.64 -30.92
C LEU A 53 18.31 7.63 -30.29
N SER A 54 18.29 7.51 -28.96
CA SER A 54 19.12 6.54 -28.25
C SER A 54 18.26 5.56 -27.46
N TYR A 55 18.56 4.27 -27.60
CA TYR A 55 18.07 3.21 -26.73
C TYR A 55 19.24 2.59 -25.97
N GLN A 56 19.04 2.34 -24.69
CA GLN A 56 20.07 1.82 -23.79
C GLN A 56 19.52 0.60 -23.06
N LEU A 57 20.10 -0.58 -23.34
CA LEU A 57 19.77 -1.82 -22.67
C LEU A 57 20.79 -2.11 -21.56
N PRO A 58 20.42 -1.95 -20.28
CA PRO A 58 21.30 -2.28 -19.17
C PRO A 58 21.42 -3.81 -19.03
N LEU A 59 22.60 -4.35 -19.30
CA LEU A 59 22.95 -5.73 -19.00
C LEU A 59 23.87 -5.73 -17.78
N ALA A 60 23.32 -5.97 -16.60
CA ALA A 60 24.05 -5.91 -15.33
C ALA A 60 24.22 -7.31 -14.69
N ILE A 61 24.33 -8.36 -15.50
CA ILE A 61 24.41 -9.73 -15.02
C ILE A 61 25.86 -10.07 -14.71
N ARG A 62 26.18 -10.16 -13.41
CA ARG A 62 27.54 -10.47 -12.92
C ARG A 62 27.87 -11.97 -12.90
N LYS A 63 26.91 -12.83 -13.22
CA LYS A 63 27.05 -14.29 -13.21
C LYS A 63 27.06 -14.84 -14.63
N ARG A 64 27.71 -15.99 -14.80
CA ARG A 64 27.75 -16.71 -16.07
C ARG A 64 26.38 -17.30 -16.39
N VAL A 65 25.87 -17.02 -17.58
CA VAL A 65 24.61 -17.52 -18.10
C VAL A 65 24.92 -18.62 -19.12
N PRO A 66 24.33 -19.83 -18.99
CA PRO A 66 24.61 -20.95 -19.91
C PRO A 66 24.29 -20.62 -21.37
N GLU A 67 23.18 -19.92 -21.62
CA GLU A 67 22.78 -19.47 -22.95
C GLU A 67 22.21 -18.05 -22.86
N PHE A 68 22.77 -17.14 -23.64
CA PHE A 68 22.31 -15.76 -23.77
C PHE A 68 22.09 -15.44 -25.25
N SER A 69 20.89 -15.04 -25.63
CA SER A 69 20.54 -14.68 -26.99
C SER A 69 20.02 -13.26 -27.07
N ILE A 70 20.41 -12.55 -28.13
CA ILE A 70 19.94 -11.19 -28.41
C ILE A 70 19.55 -11.08 -29.89
N LYS A 71 18.39 -10.47 -30.14
CA LYS A 71 17.88 -10.16 -31.47
C LYS A 71 17.36 -8.72 -31.48
N ILE A 72 17.79 -7.93 -32.46
CA ILE A 72 17.45 -6.53 -32.65
C ILE A 72 16.85 -6.39 -34.04
N ASN A 73 15.67 -5.78 -34.13
CA ASN A 73 15.06 -5.40 -35.40
C ASN A 73 14.76 -3.88 -35.36
N VAL A 74 15.27 -3.14 -36.32
CA VAL A 74 14.98 -1.70 -36.51
C VAL A 74 14.21 -1.56 -37.81
N LEU A 75 12.96 -1.11 -37.71
CA LEU A 75 12.03 -1.03 -38.85
C LEU A 75 11.99 0.39 -39.41
N GLN A 76 11.82 0.51 -40.74
CA GLN A 76 11.49 1.75 -41.45
C GLN A 76 12.42 2.95 -41.11
N THR A 77 13.74 2.72 -41.06
CA THR A 77 14.72 3.77 -40.77
C THR A 77 15.46 4.21 -42.04
N ALA A 78 15.62 5.52 -42.21
CA ALA A 78 16.35 6.11 -43.35
C ALA A 78 17.88 5.94 -43.24
N ALA A 79 18.41 5.82 -42.02
CA ALA A 79 19.83 5.67 -41.74
C ALA A 79 20.11 4.37 -40.97
N ALA A 80 21.30 3.81 -41.19
CA ALA A 80 21.75 2.62 -40.47
C ALA A 80 21.86 2.89 -38.96
N PRO A 81 21.35 1.99 -38.10
CA PRO A 81 21.52 2.11 -36.66
C PRO A 81 22.99 1.91 -36.28
N VAL A 82 23.46 2.68 -35.30
CA VAL A 82 24.83 2.58 -34.76
C VAL A 82 24.76 1.85 -33.42
N LEU A 83 25.53 0.77 -33.29
CA LEU A 83 25.70 0.05 -32.03
C LEU A 83 26.95 0.59 -31.32
N GLU A 84 26.80 0.96 -30.05
CA GLU A 84 27.87 1.46 -29.19
C GLU A 84 27.90 0.68 -27.87
N GLU A 85 29.10 0.31 -27.42
CA GLU A 85 29.40 -0.37 -26.15
C GLU A 85 28.75 -1.75 -25.97
N GLY A 86 29.55 -2.66 -25.38
CA GLY A 86 29.09 -3.86 -24.68
C GLY A 86 29.04 -5.16 -25.47
N LEU A 87 28.97 -5.11 -26.80
CA LEU A 87 29.06 -6.27 -27.70
C LEU A 87 29.89 -5.97 -28.96
N ASP A 88 30.78 -4.97 -28.87
CA ASP A 88 31.52 -4.39 -29.99
C ASP A 88 32.21 -5.46 -30.85
N GLY A 89 31.82 -5.52 -32.13
CA GLY A 89 32.34 -6.47 -33.13
C GLY A 89 31.66 -7.84 -33.17
N MET A 90 30.85 -8.21 -32.17
CA MET A 90 30.14 -9.50 -32.10
C MET A 90 28.70 -9.45 -32.62
N LEU A 91 28.15 -8.25 -32.82
CA LEU A 91 26.86 -8.01 -33.47
C LEU A 91 27.07 -7.18 -34.73
N ARG A 92 26.52 -7.65 -35.85
CA ARG A 92 26.51 -6.91 -37.12
C ARG A 92 25.08 -6.64 -37.54
N MET A 93 24.82 -5.40 -37.92
CA MET A 93 23.55 -4.99 -38.50
C MET A 93 23.53 -5.38 -39.97
N GLU A 94 22.63 -6.29 -40.31
CA GLU A 94 22.36 -6.70 -41.67
C GLU A 94 21.15 -5.92 -42.19
N GLN A 95 21.30 -5.28 -43.34
CA GLN A 95 20.23 -4.55 -43.98
C GLN A 95 19.37 -5.51 -44.80
N SER A 96 18.06 -5.46 -44.62
CA SER A 96 17.07 -6.13 -45.46
C SER A 96 15.95 -5.17 -45.79
N MET A 97 15.86 -4.77 -47.07
CA MET A 97 14.92 -3.75 -47.55
C MET A 97 15.03 -2.43 -46.74
N GLN A 98 13.95 -2.01 -46.06
CA GLN A 98 13.88 -0.80 -45.22
C GLN A 98 14.14 -1.08 -43.72
N SER A 99 14.62 -2.27 -43.38
CA SER A 99 14.84 -2.70 -41.99
C SER A 99 16.28 -3.16 -41.78
N TYR A 100 16.74 -3.05 -40.53
CA TYR A 100 18.04 -3.57 -40.09
C TYR A 100 17.83 -4.61 -39.00
N THR A 101 18.51 -5.74 -39.11
CA THR A 101 18.42 -6.84 -38.14
C THR A 101 19.81 -7.21 -37.65
N ALA A 102 19.94 -7.53 -36.37
CA ALA A 102 21.11 -8.16 -35.80
C ALA A 102 20.67 -9.27 -34.84
N SER A 103 21.35 -10.43 -34.87
CA SER A 103 21.06 -11.54 -33.97
C SER A 103 22.34 -12.26 -33.59
N GLN A 104 22.49 -12.63 -32.32
CA GLN A 104 23.64 -13.39 -31.82
C GLN A 104 23.25 -14.27 -30.64
N VAL A 105 23.82 -15.48 -30.58
CA VAL A 105 23.70 -16.40 -29.44
C VAL A 105 25.09 -16.59 -28.83
N PHE A 106 25.16 -16.49 -27.52
CA PHE A 106 26.36 -16.69 -26.71
C PHE A 106 26.14 -17.88 -25.78
N ARG A 107 27.17 -18.70 -25.62
CA ARG A 107 27.18 -19.80 -24.64
C ARG A 107 28.14 -19.45 -23.51
N ASP A 108 27.73 -19.75 -22.28
CA ASP A 108 28.54 -19.54 -21.08
C ASP A 108 29.07 -18.09 -20.96
N TYR A 109 28.21 -17.10 -21.24
CA TYR A 109 28.57 -15.68 -21.32
C TYR A 109 28.17 -14.89 -20.07
N ILE A 110 28.89 -13.79 -19.82
CA ILE A 110 28.58 -12.84 -18.73
C ILE A 110 28.16 -11.52 -19.40
N PRO A 111 26.86 -11.21 -19.51
CA PRO A 111 26.40 -9.95 -20.09
C PRO A 111 26.40 -8.86 -19.00
N ASP A 112 27.60 -8.31 -18.75
CA ASP A 112 27.86 -7.27 -17.74
C ASP A 112 28.05 -5.86 -18.32
N LYS A 113 28.11 -5.74 -19.66
CA LYS A 113 28.24 -4.48 -20.35
C LYS A 113 26.92 -4.03 -20.95
N ARG A 114 26.60 -2.75 -20.76
CA ARG A 114 25.45 -2.08 -21.38
C ARG A 114 25.57 -2.06 -22.91
N LEU A 115 24.45 -2.24 -23.59
CA LEU A 115 24.32 -2.08 -25.04
C LEU A 115 23.60 -0.77 -25.36
N THR A 116 24.21 0.08 -26.20
CA THR A 116 23.60 1.32 -26.68
C THR A 116 23.31 1.23 -28.17
N ILE A 117 22.10 1.61 -28.57
CA ILE A 117 21.66 1.65 -29.97
C ILE A 117 21.29 3.10 -30.30
N ARG A 118 21.97 3.69 -31.27
CA ARG A 118 21.63 5.02 -31.81
C ARG A 118 20.93 4.89 -33.15
N LEU A 119 19.84 5.64 -33.32
CA LEU A 119 19.05 5.72 -34.54
C LEU A 119 19.13 7.15 -35.08
N PRO A 120 20.04 7.45 -36.02
CA PRO A 120 20.13 8.77 -36.62
C PRO A 120 18.81 9.13 -37.33
N LYS A 121 18.32 10.35 -37.11
CA LYS A 121 17.08 10.85 -37.73
C LYS A 121 17.37 12.14 -38.50
N PRO A 122 17.00 12.24 -39.80
CA PRO A 122 17.21 13.47 -40.54
C PRO A 122 16.40 14.64 -39.96
N VAL A 123 17.02 15.82 -39.87
CA VAL A 123 16.32 17.05 -39.42
C VAL A 123 15.21 17.40 -40.41
N ASN A 124 14.06 17.86 -39.89
CA ASN A 124 12.86 18.18 -40.68
C ASN A 124 12.23 16.98 -41.41
N SER A 125 12.56 15.74 -41.04
CA SER A 125 11.87 14.53 -41.51
C SER A 125 10.69 14.15 -40.62
N SER A 126 9.88 13.19 -41.06
CA SER A 126 8.76 12.67 -40.27
C SER A 126 8.47 11.20 -40.60
N GLU A 127 7.97 10.48 -39.61
CA GLU A 127 7.59 9.07 -39.69
C GLU A 127 6.14 8.92 -39.25
N ILE A 128 5.34 8.21 -40.04
CA ILE A 128 3.91 8.04 -39.79
C ILE A 128 3.60 6.54 -39.81
N LEU A 129 2.90 6.08 -38.78
CA LEU A 129 2.42 4.71 -38.66
C LEU A 129 0.90 4.69 -38.45
N VAL A 130 0.22 3.74 -39.07
CA VAL A 130 -1.24 3.57 -39.00
C VAL A 130 -1.59 2.12 -38.73
N GLN A 131 -2.55 1.88 -37.84
CA GLN A 131 -3.06 0.54 -37.53
C GLN A 131 -4.59 0.54 -37.53
N ARG A 132 -5.20 -0.40 -38.23
CA ARG A 132 -6.65 -0.64 -38.14
C ARG A 132 -6.97 -1.59 -37.00
N LYS A 133 -7.93 -1.22 -36.15
CA LYS A 133 -8.47 -2.08 -35.09
C LYS A 133 -9.97 -1.86 -34.98
N GLY A 134 -10.75 -2.83 -35.49
CA GLY A 134 -12.20 -2.70 -35.67
C GLY A 134 -12.56 -1.69 -36.76
N ASP A 135 -13.41 -0.72 -36.40
CA ASP A 135 -13.88 0.38 -37.24
C ASP A 135 -13.02 1.66 -37.13
N LYS A 136 -11.92 1.60 -36.36
CA LYS A 136 -11.03 2.73 -36.09
C LYS A 136 -9.65 2.53 -36.70
N TYR A 137 -9.03 3.64 -37.09
CA TYR A 137 -7.65 3.70 -37.55
C TYR A 137 -6.85 4.54 -36.55
N TYR A 138 -5.91 3.90 -35.87
CA TYR A 138 -5.00 4.55 -34.92
C TYR A 138 -3.77 5.00 -35.69
N PHE A 139 -3.27 6.20 -35.41
CA PHE A 139 -2.06 6.71 -36.05
C PHE A 139 -1.04 7.23 -35.04
N LEU A 140 0.22 7.27 -35.46
CA LEU A 140 1.33 7.91 -34.79
C LEU A 140 2.09 8.74 -35.82
N ILE A 141 2.30 10.02 -35.53
CA ILE A 141 3.14 10.94 -36.30
C ILE A 141 4.34 11.27 -35.41
N ASN A 142 5.54 10.98 -35.88
CA ASN A 142 6.80 11.49 -35.32
C ASN A 142 7.34 12.56 -36.26
N SER A 143 7.59 13.76 -35.76
CA SER A 143 8.21 14.86 -36.50
C SER A 143 9.55 15.21 -35.87
N PHE A 144 10.61 15.17 -36.66
CA PHE A 144 11.97 15.51 -36.25
C PHE A 144 12.25 16.95 -36.69
N MET A 145 12.64 17.82 -35.76
CA MET A 145 12.71 19.27 -35.99
C MET A 145 14.00 19.84 -35.41
N GLU A 146 14.41 21.00 -35.94
CA GLU A 146 15.52 21.74 -35.36
C GLU A 146 15.09 22.41 -34.05
N ARG A 147 15.94 22.27 -33.01
CA ARG A 147 15.76 22.97 -31.73
C ARG A 147 15.74 24.48 -31.96
N SER A 148 14.71 25.14 -31.48
CA SER A 148 14.55 26.59 -31.62
C SER A 148 14.06 27.23 -30.33
N GLU A 149 14.66 28.35 -29.94
CA GLU A 149 14.44 29.01 -28.65
C GLU A 149 14.48 30.54 -28.80
N ARG A 150 13.75 31.25 -27.91
CA ARG A 150 13.73 32.71 -27.86
C ARG A 150 14.05 33.21 -26.45
N LYS A 151 14.89 34.24 -26.33
CA LYS A 151 15.26 34.80 -25.02
C LYS A 151 14.04 35.45 -24.34
N ARG A 152 13.84 35.19 -23.04
CA ARG A 152 12.79 35.80 -22.22
C ARG A 152 13.14 37.23 -21.80
N ALA A 153 12.12 38.01 -21.47
CA ALA A 153 12.30 39.26 -20.74
C ALA A 153 12.80 38.95 -19.33
N ARG A 154 13.63 39.84 -18.76
CA ARG A 154 14.10 39.70 -17.37
C ARG A 154 12.97 40.10 -16.42
N PRO A 155 12.68 39.32 -15.36
CA PRO A 155 11.69 39.69 -14.35
C PRO A 155 12.23 40.80 -13.43
N ASP A 156 11.36 41.72 -13.03
CA ASP A 156 11.62 42.73 -12.01
C ASP A 156 11.19 42.23 -10.61
N SER A 157 10.24 41.29 -10.54
CA SER A 157 9.77 40.68 -9.29
C SER A 157 9.62 39.16 -9.39
N ILE A 158 10.21 38.42 -8.45
CA ILE A 158 10.21 36.95 -8.42
C ILE A 158 9.67 36.46 -7.07
N VAL A 159 8.76 35.49 -7.09
CA VAL A 159 8.37 34.77 -5.87
C VAL A 159 9.09 33.43 -5.85
N VAL A 160 9.82 33.14 -4.78
CA VAL A 160 10.44 31.83 -4.53
C VAL A 160 9.60 31.10 -3.48
N LEU A 161 8.92 30.04 -3.89
CA LEU A 161 8.29 29.09 -2.98
C LEU A 161 9.31 27.99 -2.66
N TRP A 162 9.69 27.86 -1.39
CA TRP A 162 10.71 26.93 -0.95
C TRP A 162 10.12 25.89 0.02
N ASP A 163 10.05 24.65 -0.44
CA ASP A 163 9.53 23.56 0.37
C ASP A 163 10.55 23.15 1.45
N VAL A 164 10.14 23.29 2.72
CA VAL A 164 10.88 22.93 3.93
C VAL A 164 10.21 21.77 4.68
N SER A 165 9.43 20.93 4.00
CA SER A 165 8.94 19.67 4.57
C SER A 165 10.06 18.65 4.81
N LEU A 166 9.77 17.56 5.53
CA LEU A 166 10.76 16.51 5.78
C LEU A 166 11.11 15.72 4.51
N SER A 167 10.17 15.49 3.58
CA SER A 167 10.44 14.83 2.29
C SER A 167 11.41 15.63 1.42
N ALA A 168 11.25 16.95 1.40
CA ALA A 168 12.11 17.86 0.67
C ALA A 168 13.58 17.85 1.13
N ARG A 169 13.91 17.20 2.27
CA ARG A 169 15.28 17.03 2.76
C ARG A 169 16.16 16.20 1.82
N ASN A 170 15.55 15.31 1.02
CA ASN A 170 16.28 14.44 0.09
C ASN A 170 16.65 15.13 -1.24
N ARG A 171 16.24 16.38 -1.43
CA ARG A 171 16.66 17.22 -2.57
C ARG A 171 18.15 17.55 -2.52
N ASP A 172 18.75 17.72 -3.70
CA ASP A 172 20.10 18.28 -3.81
C ASP A 172 20.06 19.80 -3.64
N ARG A 173 20.02 20.23 -2.37
CA ARG A 173 19.93 21.64 -1.99
C ARG A 173 21.10 22.47 -2.51
N ALA A 174 22.27 21.86 -2.69
CA ALA A 174 23.43 22.57 -3.22
C ALA A 174 23.17 22.96 -4.68
N ARG A 175 22.62 22.04 -5.47
CA ARG A 175 22.23 22.33 -6.87
C ARG A 175 21.05 23.28 -6.97
N ASP A 176 20.05 23.15 -6.10
CA ASP A 176 18.91 24.07 -6.07
C ASP A 176 19.37 25.53 -5.82
N ILE A 177 20.24 25.72 -4.81
CA ILE A 177 20.83 27.02 -4.46
C ILE A 177 21.70 27.54 -5.60
N ASP A 178 22.49 26.67 -6.24
CA ASP A 178 23.37 27.05 -7.35
C ASP A 178 22.58 27.52 -8.58
N LEU A 179 21.49 26.83 -8.93
CA LEU A 179 20.59 27.26 -10.00
C LEU A 179 19.97 28.62 -9.67
N LEU A 180 19.39 28.79 -8.46
CA LEU A 180 18.75 30.03 -8.07
C LEU A 180 19.73 31.20 -8.09
N ARG A 181 20.95 30.99 -7.56
CA ARG A 181 22.02 31.99 -7.56
C ARG A 181 22.43 32.37 -8.97
N SER A 182 22.63 31.37 -9.84
CA SER A 182 23.02 31.59 -11.24
C SER A 182 21.94 32.34 -12.00
N TYR A 183 20.68 32.02 -11.76
CA TYR A 183 19.55 32.71 -12.36
C TYR A 183 19.46 34.18 -11.90
N LEU A 184 19.48 34.43 -10.59
CA LEU A 184 19.44 35.80 -10.05
C LEU A 184 20.64 36.65 -10.51
N SER A 185 21.81 36.04 -10.69
CA SER A 185 22.98 36.68 -11.29
C SER A 185 22.73 37.15 -12.74
N GLN A 186 22.03 36.34 -13.54
CA GLN A 186 21.67 36.69 -14.93
C GLN A 186 20.55 37.74 -15.03
N VAL A 187 19.59 37.72 -14.08
CA VAL A 187 18.52 38.71 -13.96
C VAL A 187 19.10 40.09 -13.60
N GLY A 188 20.04 40.13 -12.66
CA GLY A 188 20.72 41.35 -12.24
C GLY A 188 19.97 42.07 -11.12
N ASN A 189 18.94 42.85 -11.45
CA ASN A 189 18.15 43.57 -10.44
C ASN A 189 16.74 42.99 -10.35
N ALA A 190 16.30 42.58 -9.17
CA ALA A 190 14.93 42.10 -8.94
C ALA A 190 14.55 42.15 -7.45
N SER A 191 13.26 42.32 -7.17
CA SER A 191 12.68 42.07 -5.84
C SER A 191 12.32 40.59 -5.72
N VAL A 192 12.74 39.93 -4.64
CA VAL A 192 12.50 38.50 -4.41
C VAL A 192 11.71 38.29 -3.13
N GLN A 193 10.53 37.70 -3.22
CA GLN A 193 9.77 37.22 -2.08
C GLN A 193 10.07 35.74 -1.84
N LEU A 194 10.69 35.39 -0.70
CA LEU A 194 10.89 34.01 -0.28
C LEU A 194 9.77 33.58 0.67
N ILE A 195 9.06 32.51 0.30
CA ILE A 195 8.04 31.87 1.14
C ILE A 195 8.50 30.43 1.42
N CYS A 196 8.87 30.15 2.66
CA CYS A 196 9.15 28.78 3.10
C CYS A 196 7.87 28.15 3.65
N PHE A 197 7.54 26.93 3.23
CA PHE A 197 6.33 26.23 3.66
C PHE A 197 6.58 24.74 3.90
N SER A 198 5.80 24.15 4.79
CA SER A 198 5.66 22.70 4.98
C SER A 198 4.19 22.37 5.22
N ASN A 199 3.79 22.07 6.46
CA ASN A 199 2.38 21.83 6.82
C ASN A 199 1.61 23.15 6.92
N ALA A 200 2.33 24.25 7.08
CA ALA A 200 1.89 25.64 7.09
C ALA A 200 2.99 26.53 6.49
N ILE A 201 2.71 27.83 6.33
CA ILE A 201 3.74 28.82 6.02
C ILE A 201 4.69 28.94 7.22
N VAL A 202 5.97 28.64 7.01
CA VAL A 202 7.02 28.69 8.04
C VAL A 202 7.66 30.07 8.10
N SER A 203 7.93 30.69 6.95
CA SER A 203 8.45 32.05 6.87
C SER A 203 8.05 32.74 5.57
N ASN A 204 7.99 34.07 5.60
CA ASN A 204 7.72 34.91 4.43
C ASN A 204 8.59 36.18 4.54
N ALA A 205 9.56 36.33 3.65
CA ALA A 205 10.57 37.39 3.69
C ALA A 205 10.79 38.01 2.31
N HIS A 206 11.24 39.26 2.27
CA HIS A 206 11.53 39.99 1.03
C HIS A 206 13.01 40.35 0.96
N TYR A 207 13.57 40.28 -0.25
CA TYR A 207 14.98 40.53 -0.54
C TYR A 207 15.12 41.35 -1.82
N ASP A 208 16.01 42.36 -1.79
CA ASP A 208 16.39 43.10 -2.99
C ASP A 208 17.69 42.53 -3.56
N VAL A 209 17.62 41.98 -4.77
CA VAL A 209 18.80 41.53 -5.53
C VAL A 209 19.30 42.70 -6.34
N ASN A 210 20.55 43.11 -6.09
CA ASN A 210 21.18 44.25 -6.74
C ASN A 210 22.48 43.83 -7.45
N ALA A 211 22.52 43.98 -8.77
CA ALA A 211 23.62 43.51 -9.61
C ALA A 211 23.95 42.02 -9.38
N GLY A 212 22.91 41.19 -9.24
CA GLY A 212 22.99 39.74 -9.08
C GLY A 212 23.33 39.27 -7.66
N ARG A 213 23.59 40.19 -6.71
CA ARG A 213 23.98 39.84 -5.34
C ARG A 213 22.78 39.34 -4.54
N SER A 214 22.85 38.08 -4.11
CA SER A 214 21.75 37.36 -3.43
C SER A 214 22.20 36.64 -2.13
N ASP A 215 23.35 37.01 -1.56
CA ASP A 215 23.97 36.30 -0.44
C ASP A 215 23.06 36.16 0.80
N SER A 216 22.31 37.23 1.15
CA SER A 216 21.37 37.21 2.27
C SER A 216 20.21 36.22 2.06
N LEU A 217 19.70 36.12 0.83
CA LEU A 217 18.68 35.15 0.46
C LEU A 217 19.23 33.72 0.56
N MET A 218 20.42 33.48 -0.02
CA MET A 218 21.07 32.18 0.02
C MET A 218 21.41 31.75 1.45
N LYS A 219 21.77 32.69 2.33
CA LYS A 219 22.02 32.43 3.76
C LYS A 219 20.73 32.02 4.48
N HIS A 220 19.59 32.65 4.20
CA HIS A 220 18.30 32.23 4.77
C HIS A 220 17.94 30.81 4.32
N ILE A 221 18.00 30.54 3.01
CA ILE A 221 17.71 29.20 2.47
C ILE A 221 18.65 28.15 3.07
N GLY A 222 19.95 28.46 3.19
CA GLY A 222 20.94 27.56 3.78
C GLY A 222 20.72 27.26 5.27
N ALA A 223 20.06 28.17 6.00
CA ALA A 223 19.70 28.00 7.40
C ALA A 223 18.29 27.41 7.62
N ALA A 224 17.55 27.11 6.54
CA ALA A 224 16.19 26.60 6.64
C ALA A 224 16.15 25.22 7.34
N VAL A 225 15.24 25.10 8.30
CA VAL A 225 14.94 23.84 9.00
C VAL A 225 13.84 23.11 8.25
N TYR A 226 14.11 21.87 7.85
CA TYR A 226 13.18 21.03 7.12
C TYR A 226 12.36 20.21 8.13
N ASP A 227 11.09 20.52 8.38
CA ASP A 227 10.24 19.85 9.37
C ASP A 227 8.74 19.95 9.02
N GLY A 228 8.02 18.87 9.30
CA GLY A 228 6.60 18.72 9.02
C GLY A 228 6.33 18.09 7.66
N GLY A 229 5.07 17.69 7.46
CA GLY A 229 4.58 17.19 6.19
C GLY A 229 4.28 18.30 5.20
N THR A 230 4.29 18.03 3.90
CA THR A 230 3.99 19.02 2.85
C THR A 230 2.48 19.25 2.71
N SER A 231 2.05 20.52 2.77
CA SER A 231 0.68 20.95 2.45
C SER A 231 0.66 22.10 1.45
N PHE A 232 0.35 21.82 0.19
CA PHE A 232 0.23 22.85 -0.85
C PHE A 232 -0.97 23.79 -0.63
N ARG A 233 -1.95 23.40 0.19
CA ARG A 233 -3.06 24.27 0.59
C ARG A 233 -2.61 25.44 1.47
N SER A 234 -1.47 25.31 2.16
CA SER A 234 -0.89 26.42 2.93
C SER A 234 -0.49 27.61 2.04
N VAL A 235 -0.23 27.36 0.76
CA VAL A 235 0.13 28.37 -0.24
C VAL A 235 -1.09 28.77 -1.07
N ASP A 236 -1.52 30.02 -0.93
CA ASP A 236 -2.58 30.59 -1.76
C ASP A 236 -1.99 31.13 -3.08
N PHE A 237 -1.94 30.26 -4.11
CA PHE A 237 -1.42 30.61 -5.44
C PHE A 237 -2.09 31.83 -6.07
N SER A 238 -3.35 32.12 -5.71
CA SER A 238 -4.09 33.27 -6.26
C SER A 238 -3.61 34.63 -5.72
N LYS A 239 -2.91 34.61 -4.58
CA LYS A 239 -2.36 35.81 -3.93
C LYS A 239 -0.91 36.09 -4.28
N LEU A 240 -0.23 35.22 -5.02
CA LEU A 240 1.14 35.46 -5.47
C LEU A 240 1.17 36.68 -6.40
N ARG A 241 2.15 37.58 -6.19
CA ARG A 241 2.35 38.81 -6.95
C ARG A 241 3.83 38.88 -7.36
N GLY A 242 4.10 38.71 -8.63
CA GLY A 242 5.44 38.74 -9.24
C GLY A 242 5.32 38.59 -10.76
N ASP A 243 6.42 38.69 -11.49
CA ASP A 243 6.44 38.38 -12.93
C ASP A 243 6.47 36.86 -13.16
N GLU A 244 7.03 36.12 -12.20
CA GLU A 244 7.11 34.66 -12.20
C GLU A 244 7.24 34.08 -10.78
N VAL A 245 7.01 32.78 -10.67
CA VAL A 245 7.16 32.00 -9.43
C VAL A 245 8.13 30.85 -9.68
N LEU A 246 9.11 30.69 -8.79
CA LEU A 246 10.00 29.54 -8.74
C LEU A 246 9.60 28.65 -7.56
N LEU A 247 9.04 27.48 -7.84
CA LEU A 247 8.62 26.50 -6.84
C LEU A 247 9.68 25.42 -6.71
N PHE A 248 10.43 25.42 -5.61
CA PHE A 248 11.42 24.39 -5.27
C PHE A 248 10.79 23.34 -4.34
N SER A 249 10.35 22.22 -4.90
CA SER A 249 9.64 21.15 -4.18
C SER A 249 9.76 19.82 -4.95
N ASP A 250 9.62 18.70 -4.23
CA ASP A 250 9.46 17.37 -4.82
C ASP A 250 8.01 17.07 -5.24
N GLY A 251 7.07 17.98 -4.97
CA GLY A 251 5.68 17.89 -5.42
C GLY A 251 4.79 16.98 -4.58
N HIS A 252 5.32 16.27 -3.59
CA HIS A 252 4.51 15.38 -2.76
C HIS A 252 3.62 16.19 -1.83
N ASN A 253 2.31 15.94 -1.83
CA ASN A 253 1.39 16.49 -0.84
C ASN A 253 1.04 15.42 0.19
N THR A 254 1.68 15.47 1.36
CA THR A 254 1.57 14.42 2.38
C THR A 254 0.66 14.81 3.54
N PHE A 255 0.27 16.09 3.65
CA PHE A 255 -0.53 16.59 4.76
C PHE A 255 -1.62 17.57 4.31
N GLY A 256 -2.87 17.22 4.62
CA GLY A 256 -4.05 18.03 4.28
C GLY A 256 -4.42 18.00 2.79
N ALA A 257 -5.65 18.39 2.48
CA ALA A 257 -6.13 18.41 1.10
C ALA A 257 -5.32 19.39 0.23
N THR A 258 -5.12 19.06 -1.06
CA THR A 258 -4.48 19.95 -2.03
C THR A 258 -5.32 21.21 -2.26
N GLY A 259 -4.69 22.39 -2.21
CA GLY A 259 -5.34 23.66 -2.53
C GLY A 259 -5.59 23.87 -4.02
N ASN A 260 -6.37 24.90 -4.37
CA ASN A 260 -6.57 25.29 -5.76
C ASN A 260 -5.32 25.97 -6.32
N ILE A 261 -4.78 25.42 -7.40
CA ILE A 261 -3.67 26.03 -8.14
C ILE A 261 -4.26 27.05 -9.13
N ASN A 262 -4.28 28.33 -8.73
CA ASN A 262 -4.79 29.42 -9.56
C ASN A 262 -3.82 30.62 -9.51
N ALA A 263 -2.57 30.38 -9.91
CA ALA A 263 -1.61 31.48 -10.07
C ALA A 263 -1.87 32.20 -11.39
N ARG A 264 -1.80 33.55 -11.36
CA ARG A 264 -1.95 34.39 -12.56
C ARG A 264 -0.65 34.56 -13.35
N VAL A 265 0.42 33.95 -12.87
CA VAL A 265 1.80 34.13 -13.32
C VAL A 265 2.42 32.75 -13.51
N PRO A 266 3.38 32.59 -14.45
CA PRO A 266 4.04 31.30 -14.68
C PRO A 266 4.71 30.76 -13.42
N VAL A 267 4.42 29.50 -13.07
CA VAL A 267 5.09 28.78 -11.98
C VAL A 267 6.06 27.77 -12.59
N TYR A 268 7.36 28.03 -12.43
CA TYR A 268 8.42 27.09 -12.78
C TYR A 268 8.66 26.16 -11.60
N CYS A 269 8.41 24.87 -11.80
CA CYS A 269 8.57 23.86 -10.75
C CYS A 269 9.95 23.24 -10.86
N ILE A 270 10.80 23.43 -9.86
CA ILE A 270 12.18 22.92 -9.81
C ILE A 270 12.25 21.79 -8.80
N ASN A 271 12.69 20.62 -9.26
CA ASN A 271 12.92 19.45 -8.44
C ASN A 271 14.35 18.94 -8.63
N SER A 272 15.00 18.52 -7.54
CA SER A 272 16.30 17.82 -7.56
C SER A 272 16.27 16.50 -6.80
N ALA A 273 15.13 16.09 -6.24
CA ALA A 273 14.96 14.77 -5.63
C ALA A 273 14.76 13.69 -6.70
N SER A 274 15.28 12.48 -6.43
CA SER A 274 15.10 11.31 -7.31
C SER A 274 13.68 10.74 -7.28
N ALA A 275 12.92 11.00 -6.22
CA ALA A 275 11.55 10.54 -6.02
C ALA A 275 10.66 11.77 -5.80
N ALA A 276 9.89 12.14 -6.83
CA ALA A 276 9.06 13.36 -6.87
C ALA A 276 7.72 13.08 -7.55
N ASP A 277 6.66 13.79 -7.16
CA ASP A 277 5.36 13.73 -7.81
C ASP A 277 5.33 14.63 -9.06
N PHE A 278 6.06 14.20 -10.10
CA PHE A 278 6.11 14.91 -11.38
C PHE A 278 4.75 15.19 -11.99
N PRO A 279 3.74 14.29 -11.95
CA PRO A 279 2.40 14.62 -12.41
C PRO A 279 1.81 15.88 -11.77
N TYR A 280 1.96 16.04 -10.45
CA TYR A 280 1.48 17.24 -9.75
C TYR A 280 2.29 18.50 -10.11
N LEU A 281 3.63 18.39 -10.18
CA LEU A 281 4.47 19.51 -10.63
C LEU A 281 4.15 19.94 -12.07
N HIS A 282 3.91 18.99 -12.97
CA HIS A 282 3.46 19.25 -14.34
C HIS A 282 2.08 19.89 -14.37
N GLN A 283 1.16 19.49 -13.50
CA GLN A 283 -0.15 20.14 -13.35
C GLN A 283 0.00 21.61 -12.98
N ILE A 284 0.83 21.94 -11.98
CA ILE A 284 1.06 23.33 -11.54
C ILE A 284 1.67 24.16 -12.67
N ALA A 285 2.78 23.70 -13.25
CA ALA A 285 3.46 24.40 -14.33
C ALA A 285 2.53 24.63 -15.53
N ARG A 286 1.74 23.62 -15.92
CA ARG A 286 0.81 23.70 -17.03
C ARG A 286 -0.31 24.70 -16.79
N GLN A 287 -0.96 24.68 -15.63
CA GLN A 287 -2.10 25.56 -15.33
C GLN A 287 -1.72 27.04 -15.28
N THR A 288 -0.42 27.33 -15.09
CA THR A 288 0.10 28.68 -14.89
C THR A 288 0.93 29.20 -16.07
N GLY A 289 1.25 28.32 -17.03
CA GLY A 289 2.08 28.65 -18.19
C GLY A 289 3.59 28.56 -17.94
N GLY A 290 4.01 27.96 -16.81
CA GLY A 290 5.40 27.65 -16.50
C GLY A 290 5.86 26.30 -17.05
N GLU A 291 7.03 25.83 -16.57
CA GLU A 291 7.65 24.56 -16.97
C GLU A 291 8.23 23.82 -15.75
N VAL A 292 8.35 22.49 -15.85
CA VAL A 292 9.04 21.67 -14.85
C VAL A 292 10.52 21.54 -15.21
N ILE A 293 11.40 21.79 -14.25
CA ILE A 293 12.85 21.68 -14.35
C ILE A 293 13.31 20.58 -13.39
N ASP A 294 13.66 19.43 -13.94
CA ASP A 294 14.16 18.29 -13.18
C ASP A 294 15.70 18.28 -13.17
N LEU A 295 16.29 18.77 -12.08
CA LEU A 295 17.73 18.79 -11.85
C LEU A 295 18.32 17.41 -11.56
N SER A 296 17.48 16.38 -11.33
CA SER A 296 17.96 15.00 -11.23
C SER A 296 18.39 14.43 -12.59
N THR A 297 17.87 15.00 -13.69
CA THR A 297 18.15 14.57 -15.07
C THR A 297 18.82 15.64 -15.93
N LYS A 298 18.61 16.93 -15.63
CA LYS A 298 19.26 18.06 -16.34
C LYS A 298 20.49 18.56 -15.59
N ASP A 299 21.45 19.10 -16.34
CA ASP A 299 22.52 19.90 -15.74
C ASP A 299 22.04 21.33 -15.41
N ASN A 300 22.87 22.09 -14.70
CA ASN A 300 22.52 23.44 -14.26
C ASN A 300 22.47 24.44 -15.43
N GLU A 301 23.21 24.21 -16.51
CA GLU A 301 23.23 25.10 -17.68
C GLU A 301 21.92 24.99 -18.48
N ASP A 302 21.45 23.77 -18.75
CA ASP A 302 20.17 23.50 -19.39
C ASP A 302 18.98 23.96 -18.54
N ALA A 303 19.07 23.81 -17.21
CA ALA A 303 18.08 24.34 -16.28
C ALA A 303 18.01 25.88 -16.35
N LEU A 304 19.16 26.55 -16.31
CA LEU A 304 19.26 28.01 -16.41
C LEU A 304 18.77 28.53 -17.76
N ARG A 305 19.06 27.77 -18.83
CA ARG A 305 18.55 28.03 -20.18
C ARG A 305 17.03 27.92 -20.24
N THR A 306 16.43 26.93 -19.56
CA THR A 306 14.97 26.77 -19.45
C THR A 306 14.29 27.95 -18.74
N LEU A 307 14.95 28.54 -17.73
CA LEU A 307 14.46 29.75 -17.07
C LEU A 307 14.62 31.02 -17.91
N SER A 308 15.66 31.07 -18.75
CA SER A 308 16.05 32.29 -19.50
C SER A 308 15.53 32.34 -20.94
N TYR A 309 15.08 31.21 -21.48
CA TYR A 309 14.62 31.08 -22.86
C TYR A 309 13.24 30.39 -22.93
N GLN A 310 12.46 30.73 -23.94
CA GLN A 310 11.24 30.05 -24.32
C GLN A 310 11.57 29.03 -25.40
N SER A 311 11.29 27.77 -25.11
CA SER A 311 11.40 26.69 -26.11
C SER A 311 10.22 26.73 -27.08
N LEU A 312 10.44 26.23 -28.29
CA LEU A 312 9.34 25.96 -29.22
C LEU A 312 8.38 24.94 -28.58
N ARG A 313 7.08 25.18 -28.69
CA ARG A 313 6.02 24.30 -28.17
C ARG A 313 5.09 23.87 -29.29
N PHE A 314 4.63 22.63 -29.26
CA PHE A 314 3.39 22.26 -29.93
C PHE A 314 2.25 23.03 -29.25
N LEU A 315 1.30 23.58 -30.00
CA LEU A 315 0.17 24.36 -29.46
C LEU A 315 -1.18 23.67 -29.66
N GLY A 316 -1.28 22.74 -30.61
CA GLY A 316 -2.52 22.04 -30.92
C GLY A 316 -2.65 21.64 -32.38
N VAL A 317 -3.78 20.99 -32.70
CA VAL A 317 -4.13 20.56 -34.07
C VAL A 317 -5.01 21.63 -34.72
N CYS A 318 -4.62 22.19 -35.87
CA CYS A 318 -5.34 23.28 -36.57
C CYS A 318 -6.27 22.82 -37.69
N GLN A 319 -5.99 21.67 -38.31
CA GLN A 319 -6.77 21.15 -39.44
C GLN A 319 -6.93 19.64 -39.28
N SER A 320 -8.16 19.18 -39.13
CA SER A 320 -8.50 17.76 -39.19
C SER A 320 -9.88 17.59 -39.83
N SER A 321 -9.96 16.76 -40.86
CA SER A 321 -11.24 16.40 -41.47
C SER A 321 -12.07 15.43 -40.61
N ALA A 322 -11.53 14.86 -39.51
CA ALA A 322 -12.28 13.92 -38.66
C ALA A 322 -11.63 13.48 -37.30
N THR A 323 -10.90 14.29 -36.52
CA THR A 323 -10.24 13.77 -35.27
C THR A 323 -10.28 14.69 -34.03
N PRO A 324 -11.12 14.39 -33.01
CA PRO A 324 -11.05 15.04 -31.69
C PRO A 324 -10.14 14.33 -30.66
N ASP A 325 -9.56 13.17 -30.99
CA ASP A 325 -8.93 12.27 -30.00
C ASP A 325 -7.43 12.07 -30.29
N CYS A 326 -6.64 13.14 -30.14
CA CYS A 326 -5.19 13.17 -30.37
C CYS A 326 -4.42 13.58 -29.10
N TYR A 327 -3.28 12.93 -28.87
CA TYR A 327 -2.42 13.13 -27.69
C TYR A 327 -0.96 13.36 -28.11
N PRO A 328 -0.26 14.34 -27.51
CA PRO A 328 -0.77 15.27 -26.47
C PRO A 328 -1.85 16.20 -27.02
N SER A 329 -2.90 16.47 -26.23
CA SER A 329 -4.01 17.36 -26.62
C SER A 329 -3.74 18.83 -26.31
N TYR A 330 -2.66 19.10 -25.56
CA TYR A 330 -2.32 20.40 -25.00
C TYR A 330 -0.89 20.82 -25.40
N PRO A 331 -0.51 22.09 -25.14
CA PRO A 331 0.80 22.56 -25.54
C PRO A 331 1.97 21.89 -24.79
N VAL A 332 2.88 21.25 -25.53
CA VAL A 332 4.08 20.60 -24.98
C VAL A 332 5.34 21.15 -25.61
N THR A 333 6.43 21.20 -24.83
CA THR A 333 7.75 21.63 -25.33
C THR A 333 8.27 20.66 -26.40
N VAL A 334 8.80 21.23 -27.48
CA VAL A 334 9.41 20.51 -28.59
C VAL A 334 10.90 20.77 -28.56
N GLU A 335 11.67 19.71 -28.36
CA GLU A 335 13.13 19.75 -28.43
C GLU A 335 13.57 19.43 -29.87
N ASN A 336 14.17 18.26 -30.10
CA ASN A 336 14.58 17.80 -31.43
C ASN A 336 13.52 16.92 -32.11
N SER A 337 12.46 16.56 -31.39
CA SER A 337 11.36 15.76 -31.91
C SER A 337 10.06 16.04 -31.20
N PHE A 338 8.97 15.77 -31.91
CA PHE A 338 7.62 15.80 -31.41
C PHE A 338 6.86 14.59 -31.93
N SER A 339 6.03 13.97 -31.09
CA SER A 339 5.18 12.86 -31.48
C SER A 339 3.72 13.12 -31.10
N LEU A 340 2.82 12.85 -32.04
CA LEU A 340 1.37 12.92 -31.87
C LEU A 340 0.77 11.56 -32.21
N SER A 341 -0.10 11.03 -31.35
CA SER A 341 -0.92 9.86 -31.68
C SER A 341 -2.39 10.19 -31.63
N GLY A 342 -3.19 9.61 -32.51
CA GLY A 342 -4.63 9.86 -32.55
C GLY A 342 -5.44 8.77 -33.22
N ILE A 343 -6.75 8.99 -33.31
CA ILE A 343 -7.71 8.09 -33.95
C ILE A 343 -8.42 8.82 -35.09
N MET A 344 -8.54 8.17 -36.24
CA MET A 344 -9.36 8.61 -37.37
C MET A 344 -10.44 7.58 -37.74
N LYS A 345 -11.52 8.07 -38.35
CA LYS A 345 -12.67 7.27 -38.80
C LYS A 345 -12.54 6.76 -40.25
N GLN A 346 -11.69 7.41 -41.03
CA GLN A 346 -11.46 7.10 -42.45
C GLN A 346 -10.06 6.50 -42.62
N PRO A 347 -9.82 5.68 -43.67
CA PRO A 347 -8.50 5.09 -43.91
C PRO A 347 -7.42 6.13 -44.25
N ALA A 348 -7.80 7.34 -44.64
CA ALA A 348 -6.89 8.45 -44.92
C ALA A 348 -7.43 9.79 -44.37
N ALA A 349 -6.54 10.66 -43.90
CA ALA A 349 -6.85 11.99 -43.38
C ALA A 349 -5.66 12.96 -43.46
N LYS A 350 -5.93 14.28 -43.41
CA LYS A 350 -4.91 15.32 -43.22
C LYS A 350 -4.91 15.80 -41.77
N VAL A 351 -3.74 15.89 -41.16
CA VAL A 351 -3.54 16.34 -39.78
C VAL A 351 -2.59 17.55 -39.77
N GLY A 352 -3.10 18.72 -39.42
CA GLY A 352 -2.32 19.96 -39.28
C GLY A 352 -1.90 20.21 -37.83
N LEU A 353 -0.62 20.48 -37.59
CA LEU A 353 -0.02 20.77 -36.29
C LEU A 353 0.47 22.21 -36.21
N LEU A 354 0.15 22.89 -35.11
CA LEU A 354 0.64 24.23 -34.80
C LEU A 354 1.79 24.15 -33.79
N PHE A 355 2.85 24.90 -34.05
CA PHE A 355 3.96 25.11 -33.13
C PHE A 355 4.20 26.61 -32.93
N GLY A 356 4.71 26.99 -31.76
CA GLY A 356 4.89 28.39 -31.39
C GLY A 356 5.67 28.61 -30.10
N TYR A 357 5.71 29.87 -29.65
CA TYR A 357 6.40 30.28 -28.43
C TYR A 357 5.39 30.85 -27.45
N GLY A 358 5.41 30.38 -26.19
CA GLY A 358 4.33 30.67 -25.25
C GLY A 358 3.00 30.14 -25.79
N ASN A 359 2.02 31.04 -25.98
CA ASN A 359 0.72 30.73 -26.59
C ASN A 359 0.57 31.30 -28.02
N THR A 360 1.66 31.77 -28.64
CA THR A 360 1.62 32.41 -29.95
C THR A 360 2.09 31.43 -31.04
N PRO A 361 1.22 31.02 -31.98
CA PRO A 361 1.60 30.15 -33.09
C PRO A 361 2.58 30.85 -34.04
N SER A 362 3.57 30.11 -34.52
CA SER A 362 4.58 30.61 -35.47
C SER A 362 4.90 29.65 -36.61
N ILE A 363 4.61 28.35 -36.48
CA ILE A 363 4.90 27.32 -37.49
C ILE A 363 3.67 26.42 -37.62
N GLU A 364 3.27 26.09 -38.85
CA GLU A 364 2.23 25.12 -39.16
C GLU A 364 2.82 24.00 -40.02
N LYS A 365 2.53 22.73 -39.68
CA LYS A 365 2.93 21.56 -40.46
C LYS A 365 1.73 20.65 -40.72
N THR A 366 1.52 20.23 -41.97
CA THR A 366 0.43 19.32 -42.35
C THR A 366 0.99 17.94 -42.73
N PHE A 367 0.36 16.89 -42.21
CA PHE A 367 0.72 15.50 -42.44
C PHE A 367 -0.41 14.78 -43.17
N GLU A 368 -0.07 14.02 -44.20
CA GLU A 368 -0.99 13.11 -44.88
C GLU A 368 -0.84 11.72 -44.28
N VAL A 369 -1.92 11.24 -43.67
CA VAL A 369 -1.97 9.95 -42.97
C VAL A 369 -2.86 9.01 -43.76
N ASP A 370 -2.35 7.87 -44.20
CA ASP A 370 -3.07 6.89 -45.02
C ASP A 370 -2.61 5.46 -44.69
N ILE A 371 -3.54 4.60 -44.26
CA ILE A 371 -3.23 3.22 -43.92
C ILE A 371 -2.65 2.42 -45.09
N ASN A 372 -3.04 2.72 -46.33
CA ASN A 372 -2.56 1.96 -47.50
C ASN A 372 -1.08 2.25 -47.82
N ILE A 373 -0.52 3.29 -47.19
CA ILE A 373 0.87 3.72 -47.39
C ILE A 373 1.69 3.44 -46.12
N GLN A 374 1.09 3.59 -44.94
CA GLN A 374 1.77 3.69 -43.65
C GLN A 374 1.34 2.61 -42.66
N GLU A 375 0.85 1.46 -43.13
CA GLU A 375 0.43 0.36 -42.26
C GLU A 375 1.59 -0.09 -41.34
N SER A 376 1.27 -0.20 -40.05
CA SER A 376 2.21 -0.66 -39.03
C SER A 376 2.44 -2.17 -39.13
N ASP A 377 3.70 -2.57 -39.31
CA ASP A 377 4.13 -3.97 -39.24
C ASP A 377 4.72 -4.29 -37.85
N GLY A 378 3.99 -5.06 -37.05
CA GLY A 378 4.46 -5.56 -35.74
C GLY A 378 4.36 -4.61 -34.55
N LEU A 379 4.00 -3.33 -34.72
CA LEU A 379 3.81 -2.37 -33.61
C LEU A 379 2.32 -2.10 -33.34
N ASP A 380 1.90 -2.24 -32.08
CA ASP A 380 0.54 -1.89 -31.63
C ASP A 380 0.40 -0.37 -31.41
N VAL A 381 0.08 0.35 -32.49
CA VAL A 381 -0.16 1.80 -32.48
C VAL A 381 -1.32 2.16 -31.54
N SER A 382 -2.33 1.30 -31.39
CA SER A 382 -3.44 1.52 -30.45
C SER A 382 -2.98 1.56 -28.99
N ARG A 383 -1.96 0.77 -28.63
CA ARG A 383 -1.35 0.78 -27.30
C ARG A 383 -0.50 2.03 -27.06
N ILE A 384 0.16 2.56 -28.09
CA ILE A 384 0.91 3.83 -28.01
C ILE A 384 -0.05 5.00 -27.79
N TRP A 385 -1.14 5.07 -28.56
CA TRP A 385 -2.20 6.04 -28.37
C TRP A 385 -2.73 6.00 -26.93
N ALA A 386 -3.06 4.80 -26.44
CA ALA A 386 -3.57 4.61 -25.08
C ALA A 386 -2.55 5.04 -24.02
N GLY A 387 -1.27 4.73 -24.21
CA GLY A 387 -0.18 5.17 -23.33
C GLY A 387 -0.05 6.69 -23.28
N LYS A 388 -0.12 7.40 -24.41
CA LYS A 388 -0.08 8.87 -24.44
C LYS A 388 -1.32 9.49 -23.80
N LYS A 389 -2.50 8.90 -24.02
CA LYS A 389 -3.74 9.30 -23.34
C LYS A 389 -3.65 9.11 -21.82
N ILE A 390 -3.19 7.94 -21.37
CA ILE A 390 -2.99 7.65 -19.95
C ILE A 390 -2.00 8.64 -19.34
N ALA A 391 -0.86 8.91 -19.99
CA ALA A 391 0.13 9.86 -19.50
C ALA A 391 -0.44 11.28 -19.34
N GLU A 392 -1.33 11.71 -20.24
CA GLU A 392 -2.05 12.97 -20.10
C GLU A 392 -3.08 12.95 -18.96
N LEU A 393 -3.83 11.86 -18.82
CA LEU A 393 -4.82 11.70 -17.74
C LEU A 393 -4.16 11.61 -16.35
N GLU A 394 -2.96 11.00 -16.27
CA GLU A 394 -2.17 10.89 -15.03
C GLU A 394 -1.81 12.26 -14.44
N ILE A 395 -1.77 13.35 -15.25
CA ILE A 395 -1.54 14.72 -14.77
C ILE A 395 -2.60 15.13 -13.73
N ASN A 396 -3.85 14.72 -13.92
CA ASN A 396 -4.91 14.87 -12.93
C ASN A 396 -5.47 13.50 -12.55
N TYR A 397 -4.58 12.67 -12.03
CA TYR A 397 -4.83 11.27 -11.72
C TYR A 397 -6.12 11.06 -10.92
N GLU A 398 -6.34 11.83 -9.85
CA GLU A 398 -7.50 11.64 -8.97
C GLU A 398 -8.84 11.82 -9.69
N ALA A 399 -8.91 12.78 -10.62
CA ALA A 399 -10.11 13.01 -11.43
C ALA A 399 -10.30 11.95 -12.52
N ASN A 400 -9.21 11.36 -13.00
CA ASN A 400 -9.20 10.50 -14.19
C ASN A 400 -8.97 9.01 -13.88
N LYS A 401 -8.83 8.61 -12.61
CA LYS A 401 -8.44 7.26 -12.20
C LYS A 401 -9.28 6.14 -12.81
N GLU A 402 -10.59 6.34 -12.93
CA GLU A 402 -11.49 5.34 -13.53
C GLU A 402 -11.23 5.16 -15.02
N GLU A 403 -10.98 6.25 -15.74
CA GLU A 403 -10.65 6.19 -17.17
C GLU A 403 -9.25 5.61 -17.40
N ILE A 404 -8.26 6.02 -16.59
CA ILE A 404 -6.90 5.44 -16.59
C ILE A 404 -6.97 3.92 -16.39
N MET A 405 -7.74 3.48 -15.40
CA MET A 405 -7.96 2.06 -15.11
C MET A 405 -8.63 1.34 -16.29
N ALA A 406 -9.69 1.92 -16.86
CA ALA A 406 -10.40 1.33 -17.99
C ALA A 406 -9.51 1.20 -19.24
N LEU A 407 -8.69 2.21 -19.52
CA LEU A 407 -7.69 2.18 -20.60
C LEU A 407 -6.59 1.16 -20.31
N GLY A 408 -6.09 1.11 -19.07
CA GLY A 408 -5.09 0.15 -18.61
C GLY A 408 -5.54 -1.29 -18.83
N LYS A 409 -6.76 -1.64 -18.40
CA LYS A 409 -7.38 -2.96 -18.64
C LYS A 409 -7.56 -3.23 -20.13
N ARG A 410 -8.13 -2.27 -20.89
CA ARG A 410 -8.45 -2.45 -22.32
C ARG A 410 -7.23 -2.66 -23.20
N TYR A 411 -6.12 -1.99 -22.91
CA TYR A 411 -4.91 -2.00 -23.74
C TYR A 411 -3.73 -2.78 -23.13
N GLY A 412 -3.94 -3.48 -22.02
CA GLY A 412 -2.88 -4.26 -21.38
C GLY A 412 -1.75 -3.39 -20.80
N ILE A 413 -2.08 -2.23 -20.23
CA ILE A 413 -1.10 -1.26 -19.70
C ILE A 413 -1.15 -1.26 -18.17
N VAL A 414 0.01 -1.45 -17.54
CA VAL A 414 0.20 -1.32 -16.08
C VAL A 414 0.23 0.17 -15.73
N THR A 415 -0.64 0.58 -14.83
CA THR A 415 -0.86 1.95 -14.36
C THR A 415 -0.78 1.99 -12.84
N ARG A 416 -0.95 3.17 -12.22
CA ARG A 416 -1.06 3.29 -10.75
C ARG A 416 -2.20 2.42 -10.16
N ASN A 417 -3.27 2.13 -10.93
CA ASN A 417 -4.42 1.31 -10.48
C ASN A 417 -4.58 -0.04 -11.20
N THR A 418 -3.63 -0.44 -12.05
CA THR A 418 -3.70 -1.72 -12.77
C THR A 418 -2.42 -2.52 -12.64
N SER A 419 -2.55 -3.79 -12.26
CA SER A 419 -1.45 -4.72 -12.07
C SER A 419 -1.59 -5.86 -13.06
N LEU A 420 -0.48 -6.47 -13.43
CA LEU A 420 -0.52 -7.78 -14.11
C LEU A 420 -0.48 -8.87 -13.03
N ILE A 421 -1.39 -9.84 -13.12
CA ILE A 421 -1.42 -11.00 -12.22
C ILE A 421 -1.34 -12.31 -13.01
N VAL A 422 -0.59 -13.26 -12.47
CA VAL A 422 -0.54 -14.64 -12.97
C VAL A 422 -0.91 -15.59 -11.84
N LEU A 423 -2.12 -16.11 -11.87
CA LEU A 423 -2.54 -17.08 -10.86
C LEU A 423 -1.97 -18.48 -11.17
N GLU A 424 -1.63 -19.23 -10.12
CA GLU A 424 -1.01 -20.56 -10.27
C GLU A 424 -1.94 -21.60 -10.90
N THR A 425 -3.26 -21.53 -10.68
CA THR A 425 -4.21 -22.54 -11.18
C THR A 425 -5.42 -21.94 -11.87
N VAL A 426 -5.98 -22.64 -12.87
CA VAL A 426 -7.27 -22.28 -13.51
C VAL A 426 -8.40 -22.15 -12.48
N GLN A 427 -8.34 -22.92 -11.39
CA GLN A 427 -9.32 -22.84 -10.31
C GLN A 427 -9.25 -21.49 -9.59
N ASP A 428 -8.07 -20.88 -9.43
CA ASP A 428 -7.95 -19.54 -8.84
C ASP A 428 -8.63 -18.49 -9.74
N TYR A 429 -8.45 -18.58 -11.07
CA TYR A 429 -9.15 -17.70 -12.03
C TYR A 429 -10.67 -17.83 -11.90
N ILE A 430 -11.19 -19.06 -11.78
CA ILE A 430 -12.63 -19.33 -11.57
C ILE A 430 -13.12 -18.76 -10.23
N THR A 431 -12.38 -19.03 -9.15
CA THR A 431 -12.77 -18.64 -7.78
C THR A 431 -12.84 -17.13 -7.62
N TYR A 432 -11.94 -16.39 -8.26
CA TYR A 432 -11.88 -14.93 -8.15
C TYR A 432 -12.56 -14.19 -9.32
N GLY A 433 -13.20 -14.91 -10.25
CA GLY A 433 -13.86 -14.32 -11.41
C GLY A 433 -12.91 -13.53 -12.32
N ILE A 434 -11.64 -13.93 -12.37
CA ILE A 434 -10.62 -13.29 -13.20
C ILE A 434 -10.57 -14.04 -14.53
N GLU A 435 -10.71 -13.31 -15.63
CA GLU A 435 -10.57 -13.90 -16.96
C GLU A 435 -9.14 -14.44 -17.11
N PRO A 436 -8.95 -15.72 -17.44
CA PRO A 436 -7.63 -16.30 -17.57
C PRO A 436 -6.98 -15.93 -18.91
N PRO A 437 -5.65 -16.07 -19.03
CA PRO A 437 -4.96 -15.85 -20.29
C PRO A 437 -5.41 -16.83 -21.38
N ALA A 438 -5.17 -16.47 -22.64
CA ALA A 438 -5.75 -17.11 -23.83
C ALA A 438 -5.54 -18.64 -23.86
N ASP A 439 -4.37 -19.10 -23.43
CA ASP A 439 -4.02 -20.52 -23.35
C ASP A 439 -4.82 -21.30 -22.28
N LEU A 440 -5.22 -20.63 -21.20
CA LEU A 440 -6.05 -21.18 -20.13
C LEU A 440 -7.55 -21.01 -20.38
N GLN A 441 -7.98 -20.16 -21.32
CA GLN A 441 -9.40 -19.90 -21.61
C GLN A 441 -10.14 -21.17 -22.02
N ALA A 442 -9.54 -22.05 -22.81
CA ALA A 442 -10.17 -23.31 -23.22
C ALA A 442 -10.39 -24.24 -22.01
N GLN A 443 -9.44 -24.31 -21.08
CA GLN A 443 -9.56 -25.11 -19.86
C GLN A 443 -10.57 -24.50 -18.90
N TYR A 444 -10.55 -23.17 -18.74
CA TYR A 444 -11.53 -22.41 -17.97
C TYR A 444 -12.95 -22.62 -18.50
N ALA A 445 -13.16 -22.47 -19.81
CA ALA A 445 -14.45 -22.70 -20.47
C ALA A 445 -14.94 -24.14 -20.29
N ARG A 446 -14.05 -25.14 -20.29
CA ARG A 446 -14.40 -26.54 -20.00
C ARG A 446 -14.81 -26.74 -18.54
N MET A 447 -14.14 -26.11 -17.59
CA MET A 447 -14.45 -26.21 -16.16
C MET A 447 -15.70 -25.41 -15.76
N THR A 448 -16.09 -24.41 -16.55
CA THR A 448 -17.32 -23.62 -16.36
C THR A 448 -18.51 -24.17 -17.16
N LYS A 449 -18.30 -24.94 -18.25
CA LYS A 449 -19.40 -25.59 -19.00
C LYS A 449 -20.13 -26.62 -18.13
N GLY A 450 -21.42 -26.39 -17.86
CA GLY A 450 -22.30 -27.33 -17.14
C GLY A 450 -22.32 -27.14 -15.62
N ARG A 451 -21.43 -26.31 -15.08
CA ARG A 451 -21.72 -25.59 -13.84
C ARG A 451 -22.52 -24.38 -14.27
N ASN A 452 -23.79 -24.25 -13.84
CA ASN A 452 -24.26 -22.90 -13.58
C ASN A 452 -23.14 -22.29 -12.75
N THR A 453 -22.48 -21.25 -13.26
CA THR A 453 -21.54 -20.45 -12.46
C THR A 453 -22.28 -20.27 -11.15
N VAL A 454 -21.88 -20.99 -10.10
CA VAL A 454 -22.41 -20.69 -8.77
C VAL A 454 -21.94 -19.26 -8.65
N PRO A 455 -22.86 -18.27 -8.69
CA PRO A 455 -22.45 -16.91 -8.48
C PRO A 455 -21.62 -16.99 -7.20
N VAL A 456 -20.47 -16.31 -7.14
CA VAL A 456 -19.92 -15.98 -5.82
C VAL A 456 -21.15 -15.50 -5.05
N GLU A 457 -21.59 -16.25 -4.03
CA GLU A 457 -22.86 -15.96 -3.33
C GLU A 457 -22.77 -14.47 -3.04
N GLU A 458 -23.56 -13.67 -3.76
CA GLU A 458 -23.59 -12.25 -3.52
C GLU A 458 -24.23 -12.19 -2.15
N GLY A 459 -23.40 -12.03 -1.11
CA GLY A 459 -23.89 -11.87 0.24
C GLY A 459 -24.96 -10.77 0.21
N ASP A 460 -26.05 -10.97 0.94
CA ASP A 460 -27.09 -9.96 1.12
C ASP A 460 -26.68 -9.07 2.29
N PRO A 461 -25.93 -7.97 2.06
CA PRO A 461 -25.34 -7.23 3.17
C PRO A 461 -26.41 -6.48 3.95
N LEU A 462 -27.54 -6.16 3.29
CA LEU A 462 -28.70 -5.56 3.96
C LEU A 462 -29.44 -6.58 4.82
N GLY A 463 -29.57 -7.83 4.36
CA GLY A 463 -30.07 -8.93 5.18
C GLY A 463 -29.19 -9.16 6.41
N ASP A 464 -27.88 -9.27 6.21
CA ASP A 464 -26.90 -9.41 7.30
C ASP A 464 -26.97 -8.24 8.30
N ALA A 465 -27.12 -7.01 7.81
CA ALA A 465 -27.30 -5.83 8.64
C ALA A 465 -28.63 -5.82 9.41
N LEU A 466 -29.71 -6.33 8.82
CA LEU A 466 -31.01 -6.46 9.50
C LEU A 466 -30.93 -7.50 10.62
N ASP A 467 -30.31 -8.65 10.36
CA ASP A 467 -30.09 -9.70 11.37
C ASP A 467 -29.22 -9.19 12.54
N ALA A 468 -28.15 -8.45 12.23
CA ALA A 468 -27.31 -7.81 13.24
C ALA A 468 -28.08 -6.76 14.06
N MET A 469 -28.97 -5.99 13.40
CA MET A 469 -29.81 -5.01 14.05
C MET A 469 -30.83 -5.65 14.99
N ASP A 470 -31.47 -6.73 14.57
CA ASP A 470 -32.41 -7.48 15.39
C ASP A 470 -31.72 -8.00 16.67
N GLY A 471 -30.50 -8.54 16.56
CA GLY A 471 -29.70 -8.95 17.71
C GLY A 471 -29.37 -7.81 18.69
N LEU A 472 -29.03 -6.62 18.17
CA LEU A 472 -28.79 -5.43 18.98
C LEU A 472 -30.06 -4.94 19.69
N VAL A 473 -31.21 -4.95 18.99
CA VAL A 473 -32.52 -4.54 19.53
C VAL A 473 -32.97 -5.52 20.62
N ASP A 474 -32.77 -6.82 20.43
CA ASP A 474 -33.08 -7.85 21.43
C ASP A 474 -32.23 -7.67 22.69
N TRP A 475 -30.92 -7.47 22.53
CA TRP A 475 -30.05 -7.16 23.66
C TRP A 475 -30.50 -5.88 24.38
N TYR A 476 -30.74 -4.80 23.63
CA TYR A 476 -31.10 -3.50 24.19
C TYR A 476 -32.39 -3.55 25.01
N ASN A 477 -33.39 -4.33 24.56
CA ASN A 477 -34.67 -4.49 25.23
C ASN A 477 -34.68 -5.52 26.36
N THR A 478 -33.57 -6.23 26.59
CA THR A 478 -33.47 -7.23 27.67
C THR A 478 -33.30 -6.56 29.05
N ASP A 479 -34.10 -7.01 30.03
CA ASP A 479 -33.95 -6.62 31.44
C ASP A 479 -32.96 -7.54 32.17
N PHE A 480 -31.70 -7.13 32.21
CA PHE A 480 -30.61 -7.88 32.86
C PHE A 480 -30.66 -7.85 34.40
N ARG A 481 -31.39 -6.91 35.01
CA ARG A 481 -31.56 -6.86 36.47
C ARG A 481 -32.51 -7.96 36.96
N ALA A 482 -33.59 -8.19 36.22
CA ALA A 482 -34.51 -9.29 36.51
C ALA A 482 -33.83 -10.66 36.30
N ARG A 483 -33.04 -10.81 35.23
CA ARG A 483 -32.33 -12.05 34.89
C ARG A 483 -31.25 -12.41 35.89
N SER A 484 -30.42 -11.46 36.31
CA SER A 484 -29.38 -11.68 37.32
C SER A 484 -29.96 -12.07 38.69
N ALA A 485 -31.12 -11.54 39.07
CA ALA A 485 -31.83 -11.94 40.28
C ALA A 485 -32.38 -13.38 40.21
N LEU A 486 -32.85 -13.81 39.03
CA LEU A 486 -33.30 -15.18 38.74
C LEU A 486 -32.13 -16.17 38.72
N ASP A 487 -31.05 -15.88 38.01
CA ASP A 487 -29.85 -16.74 37.94
C ASP A 487 -29.15 -16.85 39.30
N SER A 488 -29.14 -15.79 40.11
CA SER A 488 -28.63 -15.83 41.49
C SER A 488 -29.49 -16.72 42.41
N ALA A 489 -30.80 -16.80 42.15
CA ALA A 489 -31.71 -17.67 42.88
C ALA A 489 -31.58 -19.14 42.43
N GLU A 490 -31.41 -19.41 41.13
CA GLU A 490 -31.22 -20.76 40.58
C GLU A 490 -29.80 -21.32 40.83
N ALA A 491 -28.75 -20.49 40.81
CA ALA A 491 -27.39 -20.89 41.14
C ALA A 491 -27.25 -21.26 42.63
N ARG A 492 -27.99 -20.57 43.53
CA ARG A 492 -28.12 -20.96 44.94
C ARG A 492 -28.86 -22.29 45.11
N ALA A 493 -29.74 -22.68 44.18
CA ALA A 493 -30.42 -23.97 44.19
C ALA A 493 -29.56 -25.12 43.62
N ARG A 494 -28.67 -24.86 42.64
CA ARG A 494 -27.81 -25.89 42.02
C ARG A 494 -26.53 -26.22 42.78
N ALA A 495 -26.08 -25.37 43.70
CA ALA A 495 -24.87 -25.63 44.51
C ALA A 495 -25.05 -26.70 45.61
N ALA A 496 -26.24 -27.30 45.74
CA ALA A 496 -26.58 -28.25 46.80
C ALA A 496 -26.58 -29.74 46.39
N GLU A 497 -26.31 -30.09 45.13
CA GLU A 497 -26.42 -31.49 44.70
C GLU A 497 -25.23 -32.02 43.88
N VAL A 498 -24.67 -33.11 44.43
CA VAL A 498 -23.96 -34.24 43.80
C VAL A 498 -22.44 -34.30 43.98
N ARG A 499 -22.06 -35.39 44.65
CA ARG A 499 -20.71 -35.93 44.90
C ARG A 499 -20.65 -37.35 44.29
N ILE A 500 -19.48 -37.69 43.72
CA ILE A 500 -18.86 -39.04 43.57
C ILE A 500 -19.57 -39.96 42.52
N ASP A 501 -18.93 -40.72 41.60
CA ASP A 501 -17.75 -41.59 41.69
C ASP A 501 -17.14 -41.91 40.30
N GLY A 502 -15.88 -42.36 40.29
CA GLY A 502 -15.16 -42.75 39.08
C GLY A 502 -15.43 -44.18 38.59
N ARG A 503 -15.21 -44.44 37.30
CA ARG A 503 -14.55 -45.64 36.73
C ARG A 503 -14.41 -45.56 35.20
N ARG A 504 -13.25 -46.00 34.70
CA ARG A 504 -12.90 -46.20 33.28
C ARG A 504 -13.66 -47.40 32.69
N ILE A 505 -13.98 -47.34 31.39
CA ILE A 505 -14.18 -48.53 30.53
C ILE A 505 -13.48 -48.32 29.16
N LYS A 506 -12.81 -49.38 28.69
CA LYS A 506 -12.08 -49.54 27.43
C LYS A 506 -13.00 -49.89 26.23
N GLN A 507 -12.65 -49.33 25.07
CA GLN A 507 -12.61 -49.90 23.70
C GLN A 507 -13.81 -50.67 23.09
N ARG A 508 -14.31 -50.19 21.94
CA ARG A 508 -14.99 -50.98 20.89
C ARG A 508 -14.48 -50.57 19.50
N GLY A 509 -14.13 -51.56 18.67
CA GLY A 509 -13.59 -51.38 17.32
C GLY A 509 -14.58 -50.70 16.36
N GLY A 510 -14.09 -49.67 15.66
CA GLY A 510 -14.86 -48.89 14.68
C GLY A 510 -14.70 -49.41 13.25
N ALA A 511 -15.72 -49.20 12.42
CA ALA A 511 -15.63 -49.41 10.97
C ALA A 511 -14.65 -48.41 10.32
N GLY A 512 -14.21 -48.67 9.09
CA GLY A 512 -13.21 -47.82 8.43
C GLY A 512 -13.01 -48.12 6.94
N LEU A 513 -12.07 -47.42 6.31
CA LEU A 513 -11.71 -47.55 4.89
C LEU A 513 -10.21 -47.78 4.73
N THR A 514 -9.81 -48.50 3.68
CA THR A 514 -8.40 -48.70 3.33
C THR A 514 -8.24 -48.90 1.82
N GLY A 515 -7.05 -48.76 1.27
CA GLY A 515 -6.79 -49.02 -0.14
C GLY A 515 -5.38 -48.63 -0.56
N ILE A 516 -5.09 -48.74 -1.86
CA ILE A 516 -3.82 -48.38 -2.48
C ILE A 516 -4.06 -47.34 -3.57
N ILE A 517 -3.19 -46.33 -3.65
CA ILE A 517 -3.23 -45.26 -4.65
C ILE A 517 -1.97 -45.33 -5.51
N THR A 518 -2.17 -45.40 -6.82
CA THR A 518 -1.10 -45.43 -7.82
C THR A 518 -1.19 -44.24 -8.77
N GLU A 519 -0.12 -44.02 -9.53
CA GLU A 519 -0.08 -43.04 -10.60
C GLU A 519 -0.54 -43.66 -11.92
N ARG A 520 -1.40 -42.96 -12.68
CA ARG A 520 -1.99 -43.45 -13.92
C ARG A 520 -0.98 -43.30 -15.06
N GLY A 521 -0.54 -44.44 -15.59
CA GLY A 521 0.41 -44.51 -16.72
C GLY A 521 1.72 -45.17 -16.35
N THR A 522 2.23 -44.93 -15.13
CA THR A 522 3.45 -45.57 -14.59
C THR A 522 3.14 -46.75 -13.67
N ASN A 523 1.95 -46.77 -13.05
CA ASN A 523 1.56 -47.71 -11.97
C ASN A 523 2.43 -47.63 -10.70
N ASP A 524 3.25 -46.60 -10.56
CA ASP A 524 4.04 -46.36 -9.36
C ASP A 524 3.15 -46.00 -8.17
N ALA A 525 3.62 -46.30 -6.96
CA ALA A 525 2.91 -45.96 -5.72
C ALA A 525 2.89 -44.44 -5.53
N ALA A 526 1.69 -43.87 -5.30
CA ALA A 526 1.55 -42.44 -5.01
C ALA A 526 1.89 -42.19 -3.53
N ILE A 527 3.18 -42.05 -3.21
CA ILE A 527 3.70 -41.92 -1.84
C ILE A 527 3.42 -40.51 -1.30
N GLY A 528 2.76 -40.40 -0.15
CA GLY A 528 2.46 -39.09 0.46
C GLY A 528 1.21 -38.38 -0.09
N ALA A 529 0.36 -39.08 -0.86
CA ALA A 529 -0.94 -38.60 -1.27
C ALA A 529 -1.89 -38.49 -0.06
N VAL A 530 -2.64 -37.38 0.02
CA VAL A 530 -3.59 -37.12 1.11
C VAL A 530 -4.96 -37.67 0.71
N VAL A 531 -5.52 -38.55 1.52
CA VAL A 531 -6.84 -39.17 1.36
C VAL A 531 -7.77 -38.66 2.44
N GLU A 532 -8.84 -37.98 2.04
CA GLU A 532 -9.85 -37.45 2.94
C GLU A 532 -11.18 -38.18 2.74
N VAL A 533 -11.86 -38.46 3.84
CA VAL A 533 -13.21 -39.03 3.86
C VAL A 533 -14.16 -37.94 4.30
N ILE A 534 -15.13 -37.64 3.45
CA ILE A 534 -16.08 -36.55 3.61
C ILE A 534 -17.49 -37.15 3.72
N ARG A 535 -18.30 -36.63 4.65
CA ARG A 535 -19.71 -36.99 4.79
C ARG A 535 -20.51 -35.72 5.05
N TYR A 536 -21.59 -35.51 4.29
CA TYR A 536 -22.42 -34.30 4.36
C TYR A 536 -21.60 -32.99 4.28
N GLY A 537 -20.58 -32.95 3.42
CA GLY A 537 -19.74 -31.78 3.21
C GLY A 537 -18.66 -31.50 4.27
N ARG A 538 -18.61 -32.29 5.37
CA ARG A 538 -17.56 -32.18 6.41
C ARG A 538 -16.55 -33.32 6.29
N VAL A 539 -15.27 -33.02 6.50
CA VAL A 539 -14.21 -34.05 6.60
C VAL A 539 -14.39 -34.79 7.92
N VAL A 540 -14.60 -36.09 7.84
CA VAL A 540 -14.88 -36.97 8.99
C VAL A 540 -13.75 -37.97 9.25
N GLY A 541 -12.72 -37.97 8.42
CA GLY A 541 -11.49 -38.73 8.61
C GLY A 541 -10.50 -38.49 7.47
N GLY A 542 -9.25 -38.88 7.67
CA GLY A 542 -8.22 -38.76 6.64
C GLY A 542 -6.99 -39.62 6.93
N ALA A 543 -6.19 -39.88 5.91
CA ALA A 543 -4.91 -40.57 5.99
C ALA A 543 -3.97 -40.05 4.91
N VAL A 544 -2.68 -40.32 5.07
CA VAL A 544 -1.66 -40.12 4.04
C VAL A 544 -1.18 -41.49 3.58
N THR A 545 -0.92 -41.65 2.29
CA THR A 545 -0.42 -42.92 1.75
C THR A 545 1.03 -43.16 2.15
N ASP A 546 1.34 -44.42 2.48
CA ASP A 546 2.69 -44.86 2.83
C ASP A 546 3.60 -45.06 1.60
N GLU A 547 4.81 -45.59 1.83
CA GLU A 547 5.81 -45.90 0.80
C GLU A 547 5.35 -46.91 -0.26
N ASN A 548 4.26 -47.64 0.01
CA ASN A 548 3.64 -48.58 -0.93
C ASN A 548 2.30 -48.03 -1.48
N GLY A 549 2.02 -46.73 -1.28
CA GLY A 549 0.81 -46.07 -1.73
C GLY A 549 -0.45 -46.44 -0.93
N ARG A 550 -0.30 -47.12 0.22
CA ARG A 550 -1.42 -47.65 1.00
C ARG A 550 -1.94 -46.64 2.03
N TYR A 551 -3.25 -46.57 2.21
CA TYR A 551 -3.89 -45.77 3.26
C TYR A 551 -4.87 -46.60 4.09
N THR A 552 -5.06 -46.24 5.36
CA THR A 552 -6.08 -46.81 6.25
C THR A 552 -6.66 -45.71 7.16
N ILE A 553 -7.99 -45.62 7.20
CA ILE A 553 -8.76 -44.66 7.98
C ILE A 553 -9.75 -45.44 8.85
N ALA A 554 -9.53 -45.46 10.16
CA ALA A 554 -10.36 -46.20 11.13
C ALA A 554 -11.24 -45.27 11.97
N GLY A 555 -12.30 -45.80 12.59
CA GLY A 555 -13.18 -45.04 13.49
C GLY A 555 -14.34 -44.33 12.79
N LEU A 556 -14.64 -44.69 11.54
CA LEU A 556 -15.79 -44.18 10.80
C LEU A 556 -17.08 -44.89 11.23
N VAL A 557 -18.20 -44.16 11.23
CA VAL A 557 -19.53 -44.73 11.49
C VAL A 557 -19.98 -45.54 10.28
N SER A 558 -20.48 -46.76 10.46
CA SER A 558 -20.96 -47.57 9.33
C SER A 558 -22.13 -46.89 8.62
N GLY A 559 -22.09 -46.84 7.30
CA GLY A 559 -23.12 -46.18 6.47
C GLY A 559 -22.69 -46.02 5.02
N SER A 560 -23.62 -45.61 4.17
CA SER A 560 -23.39 -45.20 2.78
C SER A 560 -23.29 -43.67 2.66
N ASN A 561 -22.92 -43.17 1.47
CA ASN A 561 -22.77 -41.74 1.13
C ASN A 561 -21.53 -41.04 1.70
N TYR A 562 -20.42 -41.77 1.80
CA TYR A 562 -19.11 -41.13 1.98
C TYR A 562 -18.54 -40.70 0.63
N GLU A 563 -17.78 -39.61 0.62
CA GLU A 563 -16.94 -39.17 -0.48
C GLU A 563 -15.47 -39.38 -0.09
N LEU A 564 -14.70 -40.09 -0.91
CA LEU A 564 -13.25 -40.16 -0.80
C LEU A 564 -12.65 -39.11 -1.73
N ARG A 565 -11.82 -38.22 -1.20
CA ARG A 565 -11.09 -37.20 -1.97
C ARG A 565 -9.60 -37.44 -1.82
N VAL A 566 -8.91 -37.56 -2.96
CA VAL A 566 -7.46 -37.80 -3.01
C VAL A 566 -6.77 -36.59 -3.65
N ARG A 567 -5.78 -36.04 -2.94
CA ARG A 567 -4.93 -34.94 -3.40
C ARG A 567 -3.48 -35.37 -3.41
N TYR A 568 -2.79 -35.13 -4.53
CA TYR A 568 -1.38 -35.41 -4.69
C TYR A 568 -0.77 -34.38 -5.64
N ILE A 569 0.41 -33.87 -5.29
CA ILE A 569 1.02 -32.71 -5.96
C ILE A 569 1.43 -33.11 -7.39
N GLY A 570 1.02 -32.30 -8.39
CA GLY A 570 1.27 -32.58 -9.81
C GLY A 570 0.18 -33.42 -10.49
N PHE A 571 -0.83 -33.88 -9.74
CA PHE A 571 -1.91 -34.72 -10.23
C PHE A 571 -3.28 -34.07 -10.03
N LYS A 572 -4.23 -34.42 -10.89
CA LYS A 572 -5.62 -33.99 -10.84
C LYS A 572 -6.31 -34.58 -9.60
N GLU A 573 -6.94 -33.72 -8.80
CA GLU A 573 -7.75 -34.13 -7.66
C GLU A 573 -8.83 -35.12 -8.11
N THR A 574 -8.89 -36.28 -7.45
CA THR A 574 -9.83 -37.35 -7.79
C THR A 574 -10.80 -37.57 -6.63
N ARG A 575 -12.10 -37.64 -6.94
CA ARG A 575 -13.18 -37.85 -5.97
C ARG A 575 -14.00 -39.08 -6.31
N LEU A 576 -14.33 -39.87 -5.30
CA LEU A 576 -15.24 -41.01 -5.39
C LEU A 576 -16.41 -40.78 -4.46
N THR A 577 -17.61 -40.68 -5.03
CA THR A 577 -18.86 -40.49 -4.27
C THR A 577 -19.56 -41.83 -4.02
N SER A 578 -20.48 -41.85 -3.05
CA SER A 578 -21.26 -43.05 -2.70
C SER A 578 -20.46 -44.21 -2.14
N VAL A 579 -19.34 -43.91 -1.47
CA VAL A 579 -18.49 -44.90 -0.80
C VAL A 579 -19.22 -45.46 0.43
N ALA A 580 -19.27 -46.79 0.53
CA ALA A 580 -19.89 -47.47 1.66
C ALA A 580 -18.84 -47.90 2.69
N VAL A 581 -19.09 -47.57 3.96
CA VAL A 581 -18.30 -48.02 5.11
C VAL A 581 -19.02 -49.21 5.76
N PRO A 582 -18.53 -50.45 5.57
CA PRO A 582 -19.20 -51.64 6.09
C PRO A 582 -19.07 -51.76 7.62
N PRO A 583 -20.10 -52.25 8.34
CA PRO A 583 -20.02 -52.42 9.79
C PRO A 583 -18.98 -53.48 10.19
N ARG A 584 -18.20 -53.17 11.23
CA ARG A 584 -17.20 -54.07 11.88
C ARG A 584 -16.06 -54.59 10.97
N ARG A 585 -15.83 -54.01 9.79
CA ARG A 585 -14.66 -54.29 8.92
C ARG A 585 -14.19 -53.04 8.16
N LEU A 586 -13.00 -53.10 7.54
CA LEU A 586 -12.50 -52.05 6.65
C LEU A 586 -13.04 -52.26 5.22
N GLY A 587 -13.62 -51.23 4.61
CA GLY A 587 -13.95 -51.21 3.18
C GLY A 587 -12.73 -50.89 2.32
N VAL A 588 -12.54 -51.56 1.18
CA VAL A 588 -11.35 -51.40 0.33
C VAL A 588 -11.65 -50.56 -0.92
N ASN A 589 -10.89 -49.49 -1.17
CA ASN A 589 -11.03 -48.63 -2.36
C ASN A 589 -9.66 -48.21 -2.92
N ASN A 590 -9.29 -48.71 -4.10
CA ASN A 590 -8.02 -48.40 -4.77
C ASN A 590 -8.18 -47.30 -5.84
N PHE A 591 -7.13 -46.51 -6.08
CA PHE A 591 -7.17 -45.33 -6.96
C PHE A 591 -5.98 -45.25 -7.90
N SER A 592 -6.17 -44.56 -9.04
CA SER A 592 -5.09 -44.21 -9.96
C SER A 592 -5.20 -42.74 -10.41
N LEU A 593 -4.16 -41.93 -10.19
CA LEU A 593 -4.13 -40.46 -10.34
C LEU A 593 -3.56 -39.98 -11.68
N GLU A 594 -4.11 -38.92 -12.29
CA GLU A 594 -3.73 -38.41 -13.62
C GLU A 594 -2.88 -37.11 -13.54
N GLU A 595 -1.74 -37.01 -14.23
CA GLU A 595 -0.82 -35.83 -14.22
C GLU A 595 -1.42 -34.58 -14.90
N THR A 596 -0.98 -33.37 -14.51
CA THR A 596 -1.30 -32.09 -15.20
C THR A 596 -0.03 -31.36 -15.65
N ARG A 597 0.08 -31.00 -16.95
CA ARG A 597 1.16 -30.14 -17.50
C ARG A 597 0.58 -29.06 -18.42
N GLN A 598 0.92 -27.78 -18.23
CA GLN A 598 0.67 -26.70 -19.20
C GLN A 598 1.57 -25.48 -18.97
N GLN A 599 1.89 -24.78 -20.07
CA GLN A 599 2.81 -23.64 -20.17
C GLN A 599 2.02 -22.43 -20.69
N LEU A 600 2.22 -21.26 -20.06
CA LEU A 600 1.40 -20.05 -20.28
C LEU A 600 1.97 -19.16 -21.39
N GLU A 601 1.10 -18.57 -22.23
CA GLU A 601 1.53 -17.64 -23.29
C GLU A 601 1.09 -16.18 -23.13
N ASP A 602 0.19 -15.82 -22.21
CA ASP A 602 -0.15 -14.42 -21.94
C ASP A 602 -0.52 -14.12 -20.47
N VAL A 603 -0.57 -12.85 -20.07
CA VAL A 603 -0.82 -12.39 -18.69
C VAL A 603 -2.03 -11.46 -18.62
N VAL A 604 -2.80 -11.53 -17.54
CA VAL A 604 -4.06 -10.78 -17.34
C VAL A 604 -3.80 -9.50 -16.55
N VAL A 605 -4.32 -8.37 -17.03
CA VAL A 605 -4.35 -7.11 -16.28
C VAL A 605 -5.57 -7.08 -15.38
N ILE A 606 -5.37 -6.94 -14.08
CA ILE A 606 -6.42 -6.73 -13.09
C ILE A 606 -6.33 -5.33 -12.47
N GLU A 607 -7.45 -4.87 -11.94
CA GLU A 607 -7.47 -3.69 -11.07
C GLU A 607 -6.86 -4.01 -9.72
N TYR A 608 -6.14 -3.04 -9.17
CA TYR A 608 -5.65 -3.02 -7.80
C TYR A 608 -5.51 -1.55 -7.38
N LYS A 609 -5.46 -1.26 -6.07
CA LYS A 609 -5.50 0.13 -5.61
C LYS A 609 -4.24 0.66 -4.92
N VAL A 610 -3.22 -0.17 -4.58
CA VAL A 610 -1.88 0.22 -4.03
C VAL A 610 -0.91 -0.96 -4.15
N PRO A 611 0.42 -0.75 -4.24
CA PRO A 611 1.41 -1.83 -4.16
C PRO A 611 1.16 -2.75 -2.95
N LEU A 612 0.86 -4.01 -3.24
CA LEU A 612 0.68 -5.07 -2.27
C LEU A 612 2.02 -5.55 -1.70
N ILE A 613 3.12 -5.12 -2.32
CA ILE A 613 4.48 -5.43 -1.90
C ILE A 613 5.08 -4.25 -1.12
N ASN A 614 5.19 -4.38 0.20
CA ASN A 614 6.00 -3.47 1.01
C ASN A 614 7.44 -3.38 0.45
N LEU A 615 7.93 -2.14 0.33
CA LEU A 615 9.27 -1.79 -0.12
C LEU A 615 10.34 -2.37 0.81
N ILE A 616 10.73 -3.62 0.59
CA ILE A 616 11.97 -4.15 1.15
C ILE A 616 13.10 -3.47 0.35
N GLN A 617 13.78 -2.49 0.95
CA GLN A 617 15.06 -2.01 0.44
C GLN A 617 16.12 -3.09 0.68
N PRO A 618 16.86 -3.54 -0.35
CA PRO A 618 18.07 -4.34 -0.15
C PRO A 618 19.21 -3.40 0.22
N GLY A 619 19.60 -3.38 1.50
CA GLY A 619 20.71 -2.56 1.98
C GLY A 619 21.21 -3.03 3.33
N THR A 620 22.51 -2.83 3.58
CA THR A 620 23.13 -3.06 4.89
C THR A 620 22.45 -2.16 5.92
N THR A 621 21.66 -2.72 6.84
CA THR A 621 21.02 -1.97 7.93
C THR A 621 21.92 -1.99 9.16
N THR A 622 22.19 -0.81 9.72
CA THR A 622 22.93 -0.66 10.98
C THR A 622 21.94 -0.26 12.08
N LEU A 623 21.96 -0.96 13.20
CA LEU A 623 21.21 -0.60 14.40
C LEU A 623 22.15 0.04 15.43
N THR A 624 21.83 1.25 15.91
CA THR A 624 22.61 1.92 16.96
C THR A 624 22.25 1.38 18.35
N SER A 625 23.09 1.67 19.35
CA SER A 625 22.81 1.34 20.76
C SER A 625 21.47 1.91 21.24
N GLU A 626 21.12 3.11 20.79
CA GLU A 626 19.88 3.80 21.15
C GLU A 626 18.67 3.16 20.47
N GLN A 627 18.83 2.73 19.21
CA GLN A 627 17.80 1.97 18.51
C GLN A 627 17.54 0.65 19.21
N ILE A 628 18.61 -0.10 19.56
CA ILE A 628 18.52 -1.34 20.35
C ILE A 628 17.82 -1.12 21.70
N ALA A 629 18.10 0.00 22.38
CA ALA A 629 17.52 0.32 23.69
C ALA A 629 16.01 0.58 23.67
N VAL A 630 15.45 0.96 22.51
CA VAL A 630 14.00 1.12 22.32
C VAL A 630 13.37 -0.07 21.60
N LEU A 631 14.15 -1.10 21.24
CA LEU A 631 13.59 -2.30 20.65
C LEU A 631 12.85 -3.09 21.73
N PRO A 632 11.67 -3.62 21.41
CA PRO A 632 10.90 -4.42 22.34
C PRO A 632 11.41 -5.88 22.41
N THR A 633 12.72 -6.07 22.35
CA THR A 633 13.36 -7.38 22.41
C THR A 633 14.73 -7.28 23.06
N ARG A 634 14.98 -8.17 24.02
CA ARG A 634 16.31 -8.37 24.64
C ARG A 634 17.13 -9.44 23.91
N GLN A 635 16.61 -9.98 22.80
CA GLN A 635 17.28 -11.01 22.00
C GLN A 635 17.94 -10.37 20.76
N THR A 636 19.21 -10.71 20.52
CA THR A 636 19.96 -10.24 19.34
C THR A 636 19.31 -10.65 18.02
N SER A 637 18.60 -11.78 18.00
CA SER A 637 17.81 -12.24 16.85
C SER A 637 16.60 -11.34 16.56
N GLY A 638 15.98 -10.75 17.59
CA GLY A 638 14.90 -9.79 17.43
C GLY A 638 15.37 -8.40 17.00
N ALA A 639 16.62 -8.04 17.30
CA ALA A 639 17.24 -6.84 16.70
C ALA A 639 17.55 -7.08 15.22
N ALA A 640 18.13 -8.24 14.88
CA ALA A 640 18.44 -8.59 13.50
C ALA A 640 17.18 -8.77 12.62
N SER A 641 16.00 -9.09 13.18
CA SER A 641 14.74 -9.23 12.42
C SER A 641 14.15 -7.92 11.90
N LEU A 642 14.62 -6.77 12.39
CA LEU A 642 14.21 -5.44 11.92
C LEU A 642 14.83 -5.07 10.57
N ILE A 643 15.79 -5.87 10.12
CA ILE A 643 16.53 -5.65 8.89
C ILE A 643 15.72 -6.25 7.73
N GLY A 644 15.45 -5.45 6.70
CA GLY A 644 14.75 -5.90 5.50
C GLY A 644 15.42 -7.14 4.89
N GLY A 645 14.64 -8.19 4.61
CA GLY A 645 15.14 -9.46 4.10
C GLY A 645 15.51 -10.49 5.17
N THR A 646 15.19 -10.25 6.44
CA THR A 646 15.35 -11.22 7.53
C THR A 646 14.01 -11.83 7.99
N TYR A 647 14.01 -13.07 8.46
CA TYR A 647 12.81 -13.81 8.87
C TYR A 647 13.08 -14.62 10.16
N HIS A 648 12.13 -14.63 11.10
CA HIS A 648 12.26 -15.31 12.39
C HIS A 648 11.02 -16.20 12.69
N PRO A 649 11.14 -17.54 12.63
CA PRO A 649 9.99 -18.45 12.79
C PRO A 649 9.49 -18.67 14.25
N GLY A 650 9.69 -17.73 15.16
CA GLY A 650 9.18 -17.80 16.56
C GLY A 650 10.26 -17.87 17.66
N ARG A 651 9.82 -17.82 18.94
CA ARG A 651 10.58 -17.54 20.19
C ARG A 651 11.90 -18.30 20.46
N SER A 652 12.20 -19.41 19.76
CA SER A 652 13.38 -20.26 20.01
C SER A 652 14.20 -20.61 18.75
N SER A 653 13.87 -20.01 17.61
CA SER A 653 14.51 -20.30 16.32
C SER A 653 15.53 -19.21 15.92
N GLY A 654 16.55 -19.53 15.11
CA GLY A 654 17.50 -18.52 14.62
C GLY A 654 16.92 -17.67 13.49
N VAL A 655 17.56 -16.54 13.19
CA VAL A 655 17.17 -15.62 12.10
C VAL A 655 17.59 -16.21 10.76
N SER A 656 16.75 -16.10 9.74
CA SER A 656 17.06 -16.38 8.33
C SER A 656 17.29 -15.05 7.60
N VAL A 657 18.33 -14.94 6.76
CA VAL A 657 18.59 -13.74 5.93
C VAL A 657 18.51 -14.14 4.45
N ALA A 658 17.76 -13.38 3.65
CA ALA A 658 17.60 -13.56 2.21
C ALA A 658 17.21 -14.99 1.78
N GLY A 659 16.39 -15.69 2.59
CA GLY A 659 15.97 -17.06 2.33
C GLY A 659 16.95 -18.16 2.74
N ALA A 660 18.09 -17.82 3.34
CA ALA A 660 19.01 -18.80 3.92
C ALA A 660 18.39 -19.48 5.16
N ARG A 661 18.73 -20.75 5.40
CA ARG A 661 18.39 -21.44 6.67
C ARG A 661 19.09 -20.72 7.82
N SER A 662 18.49 -20.71 9.01
CA SER A 662 19.02 -20.00 10.19
C SER A 662 20.42 -20.43 10.62
N ASN A 663 20.85 -21.62 10.20
CA ASN A 663 22.18 -22.19 10.39
C ASN A 663 23.25 -21.58 9.44
N GLY A 664 22.84 -20.87 8.40
CA GLY A 664 23.70 -20.20 7.43
C GLY A 664 23.96 -18.73 7.75
N VAL A 665 23.44 -18.22 8.87
CA VAL A 665 23.62 -16.83 9.31
C VAL A 665 24.83 -16.73 10.23
N LEU A 666 25.78 -15.88 9.85
CA LEU A 666 27.03 -15.64 10.56
C LEU A 666 26.84 -14.54 11.59
N TYR A 667 27.12 -14.84 12.86
CA TYR A 667 27.13 -13.84 13.93
C TYR A 667 28.58 -13.47 14.27
N ILE A 668 28.90 -12.17 14.22
CA ILE A 668 30.21 -11.63 14.57
C ILE A 668 30.02 -10.59 15.66
N VAL A 669 30.74 -10.73 16.78
CA VAL A 669 30.79 -9.72 17.85
C VAL A 669 32.24 -9.30 18.00
N ASP A 670 32.53 -8.00 17.88
CA ASP A 670 33.89 -7.42 17.98
C ASP A 670 34.94 -8.14 17.11
N GLY A 671 34.55 -8.58 15.92
CA GLY A 671 35.42 -9.29 14.97
C GLY A 671 35.56 -10.79 15.20
N VAL A 672 34.90 -11.37 16.22
CA VAL A 672 34.93 -12.80 16.51
C VAL A 672 33.63 -13.48 16.05
N GLN A 673 33.76 -14.53 15.24
CA GLN A 673 32.65 -15.38 14.82
C GLN A 673 32.14 -16.22 16.00
N ILE A 674 30.83 -16.21 16.25
CA ILE A 674 30.18 -17.05 17.26
C ILE A 674 29.22 -18.06 16.61
N SER A 675 29.23 -19.32 17.07
CA SER A 675 28.35 -20.38 16.56
C SER A 675 27.17 -20.65 17.51
N GLY A 676 25.93 -20.53 17.00
CA GLY A 676 24.73 -21.07 17.66
C GLY A 676 23.84 -20.05 18.37
N ALA A 677 22.87 -19.48 17.66
CA ALA A 677 21.76 -18.73 18.25
C ALA A 677 20.54 -19.64 18.51
N ARG A 678 20.72 -20.70 19.32
CA ARG A 678 19.59 -21.37 19.99
C ARG A 678 19.46 -20.79 21.40
N GLY A 679 18.71 -19.70 21.53
CA GLY A 679 18.13 -19.24 22.79
C GLY A 679 19.05 -19.14 24.02
N SER A 680 20.28 -18.65 23.89
CA SER A 680 21.17 -18.43 25.03
C SER A 680 21.06 -17.00 25.57
N ASN A 681 20.59 -16.86 26.82
CA ASN A 681 20.87 -15.68 27.63
C ASN A 681 22.39 -15.56 27.79
N PHE A 682 22.96 -14.44 27.38
CA PHE A 682 24.37 -14.15 27.61
C PHE A 682 24.65 -14.10 29.12
N ARG A 683 25.24 -15.16 29.68
CA ARG A 683 25.97 -15.05 30.95
C ARG A 683 27.37 -14.54 30.63
N SER A 684 27.68 -13.32 31.08
CA SER A 684 29.03 -12.79 31.06
C SER A 684 29.92 -13.70 31.91
N ASN A 685 30.87 -14.38 31.28
CA ASN A 685 32.01 -14.96 31.98
C ASN A 685 32.95 -13.82 32.37
N ALA A 686 32.60 -13.12 33.45
CA ALA A 686 33.52 -12.30 34.21
C ALA A 686 33.57 -12.86 35.63
N GLN A 687 34.63 -13.61 35.93
CA GLN A 687 34.98 -13.92 37.32
C GLN A 687 35.36 -12.60 38.02
N GLY A 688 34.48 -12.13 38.92
CA GLY A 688 34.73 -10.97 39.76
C GLY A 688 33.49 -10.60 40.60
N SER A 689 33.47 -11.09 41.85
CA SER A 689 32.62 -10.70 42.99
C SER A 689 31.19 -10.19 42.70
N VAL A 690 30.22 -11.09 42.80
CA VAL A 690 28.80 -10.75 43.01
C VAL A 690 28.50 -10.90 44.50
N SER A 691 28.53 -9.80 45.24
CA SER A 691 27.97 -9.73 46.60
C SER A 691 26.92 -8.64 46.80
N ASP A 692 26.67 -7.77 45.81
CA ASP A 692 25.84 -6.57 46.04
C ASP A 692 24.50 -6.61 45.27
N ALA A 693 24.20 -7.71 44.57
CA ALA A 693 22.99 -7.83 43.74
C ALA A 693 21.83 -8.60 44.40
N GLU A 694 22.06 -9.32 45.51
CA GLU A 694 21.00 -10.08 46.20
C GLU A 694 20.30 -9.27 47.31
N ASP A 695 20.91 -8.19 47.82
CA ASP A 695 20.30 -7.36 48.88
C ASP A 695 19.31 -6.30 48.37
N ILE A 696 19.34 -5.95 47.08
CA ILE A 696 18.37 -5.01 46.47
C ILE A 696 17.08 -5.72 46.06
N ALA A 697 17.13 -7.03 45.77
CA ALA A 697 15.99 -7.80 45.28
C ALA A 697 14.98 -8.19 46.38
N ARG A 698 15.30 -7.99 47.67
CA ARG A 698 14.45 -8.39 48.80
C ARG A 698 13.70 -7.26 49.51
N SER A 699 13.85 -6.00 49.09
CA SER A 699 13.16 -4.87 49.74
C SER A 699 11.98 -4.29 48.95
N ALA A 700 11.47 -4.98 47.92
CA ALA A 700 10.43 -4.44 47.03
C ALA A 700 9.15 -5.30 46.94
N GLU A 701 8.81 -6.02 48.02
CA GLU A 701 7.53 -6.73 48.15
C GLU A 701 6.65 -6.03 49.19
N THR A 702 6.13 -4.84 48.88
CA THR A 702 4.92 -4.30 49.54
C THR A 702 4.31 -3.10 48.78
N ASP A 703 2.97 -3.12 48.69
CA ASP A 703 2.05 -2.08 48.19
C ASP A 703 2.01 -1.75 46.68
N TYR A 704 1.32 -2.60 45.92
CA TYR A 704 0.71 -2.21 44.65
C TYR A 704 -0.61 -1.44 44.89
N ARG A 705 -0.50 -0.12 44.99
CA ARG A 705 -1.59 0.82 44.66
C ARG A 705 -1.07 1.81 43.62
N SER A 706 -1.62 1.73 42.41
CA SER A 706 -1.69 2.78 41.38
C SER A 706 -0.55 3.79 41.32
N VAL A 707 0.54 3.43 40.61
CA VAL A 707 1.46 4.41 40.03
C VAL A 707 1.56 4.14 38.52
N LYS A 708 1.12 5.12 37.73
CA LYS A 708 1.28 5.17 36.27
C LYS A 708 2.77 5.25 35.94
N VAL A 709 3.43 4.11 35.72
CA VAL A 709 4.81 4.10 35.21
C VAL A 709 4.75 4.20 33.70
N VAL A 710 4.71 5.43 33.17
CA VAL A 710 5.03 5.67 31.76
C VAL A 710 6.55 5.65 31.65
N TYR A 711 7.12 4.64 31.00
CA TYR A 711 8.54 4.66 30.66
C TYR A 711 8.78 5.78 29.64
N ASP A 712 9.37 6.89 30.09
CA ASP A 712 9.82 7.96 29.21
C ASP A 712 11.14 7.53 28.54
N PRO A 713 11.21 7.48 27.21
CA PRO A 713 12.47 7.27 26.52
C PRO A 713 13.46 8.39 26.87
N GLY A 714 14.76 8.07 26.93
CA GLY A 714 15.80 9.03 27.32
C GLY A 714 15.78 10.34 26.50
N TRP A 715 15.41 10.28 25.22
CA TRP A 715 15.25 11.46 24.37
C TRP A 715 14.08 12.36 24.80
N LEU A 716 12.92 11.80 25.19
CA LEU A 716 11.77 12.57 25.63
C LEU A 716 12.08 13.27 26.95
N LYS A 717 12.76 12.56 27.86
CA LYS A 717 13.26 13.13 29.10
C LYS A 717 14.20 14.30 28.84
N SER A 718 15.11 14.18 27.86
CA SER A 718 16.02 15.27 27.51
C SER A 718 15.31 16.53 26.99
N ILE A 719 14.24 16.36 26.21
CA ILE A 719 13.40 17.48 25.74
C ILE A 719 12.70 18.13 26.94
N ARG A 720 12.07 17.34 27.82
CA ARG A 720 11.37 17.85 29.00
C ARG A 720 12.26 18.63 29.96
N LEU A 721 13.52 18.21 30.10
CA LEU A 721 14.52 18.88 30.95
C LEU A 721 15.12 20.13 30.32
N THR A 722 14.90 20.36 29.02
CA THR A 722 15.38 21.56 28.32
C THR A 722 14.44 22.74 28.61
N PRO A 723 14.96 23.98 28.75
CA PRO A 723 14.14 25.19 28.88
C PRO A 723 13.08 25.29 27.78
N ARG A 724 11.86 25.72 28.12
CA ARG A 724 10.66 25.64 27.27
C ARG A 724 10.85 26.28 25.89
N ASP A 725 11.57 27.38 25.82
CA ASP A 725 11.94 28.12 24.60
C ASP A 725 12.90 27.37 23.67
N GLN A 726 13.63 26.38 24.20
CA GLN A 726 14.64 25.59 23.47
C GLN A 726 14.20 24.13 23.24
N GLN A 727 13.02 23.72 23.73
CA GLN A 727 12.56 22.33 23.62
C GLN A 727 12.37 21.88 22.18
N TYR A 728 11.88 22.77 21.31
CA TYR A 728 11.70 22.46 19.89
C TYR A 728 13.05 22.32 19.16
N GLU A 729 14.02 23.17 19.48
CA GLU A 729 15.40 23.01 18.97
C GLU A 729 16.02 21.70 19.45
N LYS A 730 15.76 21.31 20.71
CA LYS A 730 16.22 20.01 21.22
C LYS A 730 15.59 18.84 20.48
N TYR A 731 14.31 18.93 20.12
CA TYR A 731 13.66 17.96 19.24
C TYR A 731 14.38 17.88 17.88
N LEU A 732 14.65 19.01 17.23
CA LEU A 732 15.34 19.05 15.94
C LEU A 732 16.77 18.47 16.02
N GLU A 733 17.50 18.73 17.11
CA GLU A 733 18.85 18.19 17.38
C GLU A 733 18.87 16.66 17.46
N LEU A 734 17.82 16.05 18.04
CA LEU A 734 17.73 14.60 18.25
C LEU A 734 17.26 13.84 17.00
N ARG A 735 16.48 14.51 16.15
CA ARG A 735 15.82 13.92 14.98
C ARG A 735 16.73 13.17 14.00
N PRO A 736 17.99 13.57 13.70
CA PRO A 736 18.86 12.77 12.83
C PRO A 736 19.12 11.34 13.32
N ARG A 737 19.00 11.08 14.63
CA ARG A 737 19.24 9.76 15.24
C ARG A 737 17.96 8.97 15.51
N THR A 738 16.85 9.65 15.77
CA THR A 738 15.58 9.04 16.21
C THR A 738 14.41 9.25 15.25
N GLY A 739 14.56 10.14 14.26
CA GLY A 739 13.50 10.59 13.35
C GLY A 739 13.12 9.60 12.26
N ASN A 740 13.59 8.36 12.34
CA ASN A 740 13.07 7.25 11.55
C ASN A 740 12.02 6.42 12.32
N LEU A 741 11.77 6.74 13.59
CA LEU A 741 10.83 6.02 14.45
C LEU A 741 9.50 6.79 14.52
N PRO A 742 8.37 6.21 14.09
CA PRO A 742 7.04 6.84 14.24
C PRO A 742 6.72 7.20 15.70
N ALA A 743 7.12 6.32 16.63
CA ALA A 743 7.00 6.51 18.09
C ALA A 743 7.66 7.80 18.59
N TYR A 744 8.75 8.23 17.95
CA TYR A 744 9.45 9.46 18.30
C TYR A 744 8.55 10.67 18.06
N PHE A 745 7.99 10.80 16.85
CA PHE A 745 7.10 11.91 16.51
C PHE A 745 5.81 11.87 17.35
N LEU A 746 5.20 10.69 17.53
CA LEU A 746 4.00 10.55 18.37
C LEU A 746 4.22 11.07 19.79
N LYS A 747 5.22 10.53 20.53
CA LYS A 747 5.39 10.90 21.95
C LYS A 747 5.89 12.35 22.12
N VAL A 748 6.69 12.88 21.19
CA VAL A 748 7.12 14.29 21.22
C VAL A 748 5.93 15.21 20.95
N ALA A 749 5.10 14.90 19.96
CA ALA A 749 3.90 15.67 19.69
C ALA A 749 2.91 15.64 20.86
N ASP A 750 2.70 14.47 21.47
CA ASP A 750 1.85 14.33 22.66
C ASP A 750 2.31 15.24 23.79
N TYR A 751 3.63 15.31 24.01
CA TYR A 751 4.20 16.23 24.98
C TYR A 751 3.96 17.70 24.61
N PHE A 752 4.11 18.08 23.34
CA PHE A 752 3.82 19.45 22.91
C PHE A 752 2.33 19.80 23.00
N LEU A 753 1.41 18.88 22.68
CA LEU A 753 -0.04 19.04 22.87
C LEU A 753 -0.37 19.28 24.36
N GLN A 754 0.15 18.43 25.25
CA GLN A 754 -0.04 18.56 26.70
C GLN A 754 0.58 19.85 27.26
N SER A 755 1.62 20.37 26.59
CA SER A 755 2.26 21.63 26.93
C SER A 755 1.58 22.86 26.30
N GLY A 756 0.49 22.69 25.54
CA GLY A 756 -0.22 23.79 24.86
C GLY A 756 0.51 24.38 23.64
N CYS A 757 1.51 23.68 23.10
CA CYS A 757 2.28 24.06 21.92
C CYS A 757 1.71 23.38 20.67
N GLU A 758 0.45 23.65 20.35
CA GLU A 758 -0.35 22.91 19.35
C GLU A 758 0.26 22.98 17.94
N GLU A 759 0.63 24.17 17.44
CA GLU A 759 1.23 24.31 16.11
C GLU A 759 2.52 23.47 15.95
N GLN A 760 3.36 23.46 16.98
CA GLN A 760 4.58 22.65 17.00
C GLN A 760 4.23 21.16 17.04
N ALA A 761 3.24 20.76 17.83
CA ALA A 761 2.81 19.38 17.91
C ALA A 761 2.26 18.87 16.58
N ILE A 762 1.40 19.63 15.89
CA ILE A 762 0.85 19.24 14.59
C ILE A 762 1.95 19.17 13.53
N ARG A 763 2.90 20.11 13.54
CA ARG A 763 4.08 20.01 12.68
C ARG A 763 4.87 18.74 12.96
N VAL A 764 5.17 18.43 14.23
CA VAL A 764 5.86 17.18 14.62
C VAL A 764 5.08 15.95 14.14
N LEU A 765 3.76 15.87 14.38
CA LEU A 765 2.91 14.76 13.93
C LEU A 765 2.93 14.59 12.42
N SER A 766 2.85 15.68 11.66
CA SER A 766 2.79 15.62 10.20
C SER A 766 4.02 14.98 9.57
N ASN A 767 5.17 14.91 10.28
CA ASN A 767 6.34 14.14 9.83
C ASN A 767 6.07 12.62 9.75
N ILE A 768 5.06 12.08 10.44
CA ILE A 768 4.71 10.66 10.34
C ILE A 768 4.32 10.30 8.90
N ALA A 769 3.64 11.21 8.19
CA ALA A 769 3.27 11.03 6.79
C ALA A 769 4.49 11.00 5.83
N GLU A 770 5.66 11.44 6.31
CA GLU A 770 6.90 11.54 5.54
C GLU A 770 7.84 10.34 5.75
N LEU A 771 7.52 9.44 6.70
CA LEU A 771 8.32 8.24 6.98
C LEU A 771 8.11 7.12 5.96
N GLY A 772 6.94 7.09 5.33
CA GLY A 772 6.55 6.14 4.31
C GLY A 772 5.44 6.73 3.46
N ILE A 773 5.77 7.09 2.21
CA ILE A 773 4.79 7.53 1.23
C ILE A 773 3.86 6.36 0.92
N GLU A 774 2.55 6.62 0.93
CA GLU A 774 1.50 5.62 0.71
C GLU A 774 1.44 4.47 1.75
N ASP A 775 1.97 4.69 2.96
CA ASP A 775 1.86 3.74 4.06
C ASP A 775 0.56 3.95 4.87
N TYR A 776 -0.42 3.07 4.66
CA TYR A 776 -1.72 3.15 5.33
C TYR A 776 -1.61 3.00 6.87
N GLU A 777 -0.61 2.28 7.40
CA GLU A 777 -0.46 2.05 8.85
C GLU A 777 0.01 3.33 9.54
N LEU A 778 0.92 4.05 8.89
CA LEU A 778 1.38 5.37 9.33
C LEU A 778 0.28 6.42 9.20
N TYR A 779 -0.49 6.41 8.12
CA TYR A 779 -1.61 7.35 7.94
C TYR A 779 -2.77 7.07 8.91
N LYS A 780 -3.08 5.81 9.22
CA LYS A 780 -4.06 5.46 10.28
C LYS A 780 -3.57 5.95 11.65
N MET A 781 -2.31 5.68 11.98
CA MET A 781 -1.67 6.14 13.23
C MET A 781 -1.74 7.66 13.36
N LEU A 782 -1.35 8.39 12.31
CA LEU A 782 -1.43 9.84 12.25
C LEU A 782 -2.88 10.31 12.38
N GLY A 783 -3.81 9.70 11.64
CA GLY A 783 -5.24 10.01 11.68
C GLY A 783 -5.85 9.84 13.07
N TYR A 784 -5.53 8.78 13.80
CA TYR A 784 -5.99 8.57 15.18
C TYR A 784 -5.52 9.69 16.10
N LYS A 785 -4.24 10.05 16.00
CA LYS A 785 -3.68 11.13 16.82
C LYS A 785 -4.25 12.50 16.46
N LEU A 786 -4.50 12.77 15.18
CA LEU A 786 -5.15 14.00 14.72
C LEU A 786 -6.60 14.09 15.21
N ARG A 787 -7.36 12.98 15.22
CA ARG A 787 -8.70 12.94 15.84
C ARG A 787 -8.65 13.24 17.33
N GLU A 788 -7.69 12.65 18.05
CA GLU A 788 -7.48 12.94 19.48
C GLU A 788 -7.12 14.41 19.72
N ALA A 789 -6.30 14.99 18.85
CA ALA A 789 -5.89 16.40 18.90
C ALA A 789 -7.00 17.39 18.46
N GLY A 790 -8.09 16.92 17.84
CA GLY A 790 -9.15 17.80 17.31
C GLY A 790 -8.88 18.36 15.90
N GLU A 791 -7.84 17.87 15.22
CA GLU A 791 -7.46 18.30 13.87
C GLU A 791 -8.29 17.62 12.79
N HIS A 792 -9.57 17.98 12.71
CA HIS A 792 -10.58 17.26 11.92
C HIS A 792 -10.28 17.25 10.42
N GLU A 793 -9.87 18.37 9.82
CA GLU A 793 -9.59 18.42 8.37
C GLU A 793 -8.39 17.54 7.98
N ALA A 794 -7.34 17.53 8.81
CA ALA A 794 -6.16 16.70 8.58
C ALA A 794 -6.48 15.21 8.80
N ALA A 795 -7.31 14.88 9.80
CA ALA A 795 -7.79 13.51 10.00
C ALA A 795 -8.63 13.02 8.81
N VAL A 796 -9.55 13.84 8.28
CA VAL A 796 -10.34 13.54 7.08
C VAL A 796 -9.41 13.24 5.89
N TYR A 797 -8.37 14.04 5.70
CA TYR A 797 -7.37 13.78 4.66
C TYR A 797 -6.69 12.42 4.83
N CYS A 798 -6.21 12.13 6.05
CA CYS A 798 -5.49 10.89 6.33
C CYS A 798 -6.36 9.65 6.08
N PHE A 799 -7.58 9.63 6.63
CA PHE A 799 -8.48 8.48 6.46
C PHE A 799 -9.06 8.36 5.06
N LYS A 800 -9.20 9.47 4.32
CA LYS A 800 -9.53 9.40 2.88
C LYS A 800 -8.44 8.65 2.12
N LYS A 801 -7.16 8.96 2.38
CA LYS A 801 -6.03 8.26 1.76
C LYS A 801 -6.01 6.78 2.15
N VAL A 802 -6.21 6.46 3.43
CA VAL A 802 -6.35 5.07 3.90
C VAL A 802 -7.49 4.35 3.18
N LEU A 803 -8.65 4.97 3.01
CA LEU A 803 -9.78 4.40 2.28
C LEU A 803 -9.49 4.18 0.80
N GLU A 804 -8.83 5.13 0.15
CA GLU A 804 -8.37 4.98 -1.24
C GLU A 804 -7.43 3.77 -1.38
N TRP A 805 -6.58 3.56 -0.38
CA TRP A 805 -5.61 2.47 -0.32
C TRP A 805 -6.21 1.11 0.09
N ARG A 806 -7.23 1.12 0.96
CA ARG A 806 -7.87 -0.05 1.58
C ARG A 806 -9.40 -0.02 1.41
N PRO A 807 -9.92 -0.02 0.16
CA PRO A 807 -11.35 0.14 -0.13
C PRO A 807 -12.19 -1.13 0.09
N ALA A 808 -11.56 -2.27 0.38
CA ALA A 808 -12.23 -3.53 0.71
C ALA A 808 -12.31 -3.77 2.23
N GLU A 809 -11.81 -2.83 3.02
CA GLU A 809 -11.75 -2.89 4.48
C GLU A 809 -12.85 -2.01 5.08
N PRO A 810 -13.81 -2.58 5.83
CA PRO A 810 -14.89 -1.81 6.44
C PRO A 810 -14.40 -0.71 7.39
N GLN A 811 -13.33 -0.97 8.13
CA GLN A 811 -12.71 -0.02 9.07
C GLN A 811 -12.25 1.26 8.37
N SER A 812 -11.71 1.17 7.17
CA SER A 812 -11.28 2.34 6.41
C SER A 812 -12.43 3.29 6.07
N TYR A 813 -13.63 2.76 5.80
CA TYR A 813 -14.82 3.59 5.61
C TYR A 813 -15.31 4.18 6.93
N ARG A 814 -15.29 3.40 8.01
CA ARG A 814 -15.67 3.90 9.35
C ARG A 814 -14.77 5.03 9.81
N ASP A 815 -13.46 4.84 9.77
CA ASP A 815 -12.51 5.84 10.23
C ASP A 815 -12.66 7.14 9.43
N TYR A 816 -12.86 7.04 8.10
CA TYR A 816 -13.17 8.19 7.26
C TYR A 816 -14.54 8.81 7.59
N GLY A 817 -15.57 7.99 7.76
CA GLY A 817 -16.93 8.43 8.12
C GLY A 817 -16.97 9.17 9.46
N LEU A 818 -16.24 8.70 10.47
CA LEU A 818 -16.15 9.35 11.77
C LEU A 818 -15.36 10.66 11.71
N ALA A 819 -14.26 10.70 10.96
CA ALA A 819 -13.54 11.95 10.72
C ALA A 819 -14.42 12.99 9.98
N LEU A 820 -15.21 12.56 9.00
CA LEU A 820 -16.19 13.42 8.33
C LEU A 820 -17.27 13.94 9.29
N LYS A 821 -17.75 13.09 10.21
CA LYS A 821 -18.70 13.50 11.26
C LYS A 821 -18.10 14.61 12.11
N GLU A 822 -16.87 14.42 12.58
CA GLU A 822 -16.15 15.37 13.42
C GLU A 822 -15.85 16.69 12.70
N ALA A 823 -15.62 16.65 11.38
CA ALA A 823 -15.53 17.83 10.53
C ALA A 823 -16.90 18.50 10.22
N GLY A 824 -18.02 17.98 10.76
CA GLY A 824 -19.37 18.49 10.53
C GLY A 824 -19.99 18.12 9.17
N LEU A 825 -19.36 17.23 8.41
CA LEU A 825 -19.79 16.78 7.08
C LEU A 825 -20.76 15.58 7.20
N TYR A 826 -21.87 15.78 7.92
CA TYR A 826 -22.80 14.72 8.35
C TYR A 826 -23.36 13.85 7.21
N GLN A 827 -23.75 14.44 6.08
CA GLN A 827 -24.29 13.66 4.95
C GLN A 827 -23.21 12.75 4.34
N GLN A 828 -22.01 13.28 4.10
CA GLN A 828 -20.90 12.50 3.54
C GLN A 828 -20.49 11.38 4.51
N SER A 829 -20.49 11.65 5.82
CA SER A 829 -20.28 10.66 6.86
C SER A 829 -21.30 9.51 6.75
N PHE A 830 -22.60 9.84 6.68
CA PHE A 830 -23.66 8.84 6.54
C PHE A 830 -23.53 8.01 5.27
N ASP A 831 -23.30 8.65 4.12
CA ASP A 831 -23.14 7.96 2.84
C ASP A 831 -21.94 7.00 2.87
N THR A 832 -20.85 7.40 3.54
CA THR A 832 -19.64 6.58 3.72
C THR A 832 -19.91 5.36 4.59
N LEU A 833 -20.56 5.54 5.76
CA LEU A 833 -20.91 4.44 6.67
C LEU A 833 -21.92 3.48 6.02
N TYR A 834 -22.89 4.00 5.28
CA TYR A 834 -23.86 3.17 4.54
C TYR A 834 -23.19 2.39 3.40
N THR A 835 -22.19 2.97 2.74
CA THR A 835 -21.36 2.25 1.77
C THR A 835 -20.62 1.10 2.44
N ALA A 836 -20.05 1.31 3.63
CA ALA A 836 -19.38 0.27 4.40
C ALA A 836 -20.32 -0.89 4.75
N LEU A 837 -21.54 -0.57 5.22
CA LEU A 837 -22.56 -1.55 5.60
C LEU A 837 -23.06 -2.38 4.40
N THR A 838 -22.95 -1.83 3.19
CA THR A 838 -23.46 -2.45 1.96
C THR A 838 -22.36 -3.06 1.08
N LEU A 839 -21.13 -3.15 1.61
CA LEU A 839 -20.02 -3.81 0.92
C LEU A 839 -20.31 -5.29 0.68
N LYS A 840 -20.08 -5.73 -0.57
CA LYS A 840 -20.17 -7.15 -0.93
C LYS A 840 -18.86 -7.85 -0.58
N PHE A 841 -18.93 -8.80 0.35
CA PHE A 841 -17.78 -9.64 0.73
C PHE A 841 -17.81 -11.01 0.06
N THR A 842 -16.64 -11.52 -0.29
CA THR A 842 -16.46 -12.96 -0.52
C THR A 842 -16.69 -13.75 0.77
N ALA A 843 -17.01 -15.05 0.68
CA ALA A 843 -17.19 -15.90 1.87
C ALA A 843 -15.95 -15.96 2.79
N ALA A 844 -14.76 -15.64 2.29
CA ALA A 844 -13.56 -15.51 3.13
C ALA A 844 -13.54 -14.17 3.87
N GLN A 845 -13.87 -13.07 3.20
CA GLN A 845 -13.95 -11.74 3.82
C GLN A 845 -15.10 -11.63 4.82
N LYS A 846 -16.26 -12.24 4.54
CA LYS A 846 -17.40 -12.25 5.47
C LYS A 846 -17.04 -12.91 6.80
N ARG A 847 -16.19 -13.93 6.79
CA ARG A 847 -15.67 -14.56 8.02
C ARG A 847 -14.67 -13.67 8.76
N MET A 848 -13.93 -12.84 8.04
CA MET A 848 -12.93 -11.94 8.61
C MET A 848 -13.56 -10.67 9.22
N TYR A 849 -14.69 -10.22 8.70
CA TYR A 849 -15.38 -8.99 9.13
C TYR A 849 -16.74 -9.26 9.78
N ALA A 850 -17.00 -10.48 10.24
CA ALA A 850 -18.26 -10.84 10.88
C ALA A 850 -18.49 -9.98 12.14
N GLY A 851 -19.69 -9.44 12.31
CA GLY A 851 -20.06 -8.63 13.48
C GLY A 851 -19.75 -7.14 13.33
N TYR A 852 -19.04 -6.74 12.28
CA TYR A 852 -18.72 -5.35 11.99
C TYR A 852 -19.98 -4.49 11.74
N GLU A 853 -21.04 -5.12 11.25
CA GLU A 853 -22.36 -4.50 11.05
C GLU A 853 -22.89 -3.87 12.34
N GLN A 854 -22.69 -4.52 13.50
CA GLN A 854 -23.18 -4.02 14.79
C GLN A 854 -22.57 -2.65 15.14
N ILE A 855 -21.28 -2.47 14.84
CA ILE A 855 -20.54 -1.24 15.12
C ILE A 855 -21.04 -0.12 14.20
N LEU A 856 -21.15 -0.40 12.90
CA LEU A 856 -21.66 0.56 11.92
C LEU A 856 -23.10 0.98 12.22
N LEU A 857 -23.98 0.04 12.56
CA LEU A 857 -25.38 0.33 12.89
C LEU A 857 -25.50 1.23 14.11
N THR A 858 -24.67 0.99 15.13
CA THR A 858 -24.60 1.83 16.33
C THR A 858 -24.17 3.26 15.97
N GLU A 859 -23.16 3.41 15.11
CA GLU A 859 -22.66 4.71 14.66
C GLU A 859 -23.63 5.46 13.77
N MET A 860 -24.24 4.77 12.81
CA MET A 860 -25.24 5.34 11.91
C MET A 860 -26.45 5.83 12.68
N ASN A 861 -26.97 5.04 13.63
CA ASN A 861 -28.10 5.46 14.46
C ASN A 861 -27.75 6.66 15.34
N ALA A 862 -26.52 6.70 15.88
CA ALA A 862 -26.06 7.85 16.64
C ALA A 862 -25.95 9.11 15.78
N LEU A 863 -25.38 8.98 14.58
CA LEU A 863 -25.24 10.05 13.59
C LEU A 863 -26.60 10.59 13.12
N ILE A 864 -27.57 9.70 12.83
CA ILE A 864 -28.93 10.09 12.43
C ILE A 864 -29.59 10.95 13.52
N ARG A 865 -29.44 10.57 14.78
CA ARG A 865 -29.99 11.35 15.90
C ARG A 865 -29.28 12.69 16.07
N GLU A 866 -27.95 12.69 16.01
CA GLU A 866 -27.11 13.89 16.19
C GLU A 866 -27.37 14.94 15.09
N ALA A 867 -27.35 14.51 13.83
CA ALA A 867 -27.51 15.40 12.69
C ALA A 867 -28.98 15.70 12.35
N GLY A 868 -29.91 14.81 12.73
CA GLY A 868 -31.33 14.94 12.51
C GLY A 868 -31.68 15.19 11.04
N LYS A 869 -32.37 16.31 10.76
CA LYS A 869 -32.80 16.69 9.40
C LYS A 869 -31.66 17.04 8.45
N LYS A 870 -30.41 17.14 8.91
CA LYS A 870 -29.23 17.42 8.07
C LYS A 870 -28.83 16.22 7.22
N ILE A 871 -29.37 15.02 7.47
CA ILE A 871 -29.08 13.80 6.72
C ILE A 871 -30.34 13.31 6.01
N ALA A 872 -30.19 12.96 4.74
CA ALA A 872 -31.20 12.24 3.97
C ALA A 872 -31.03 10.73 4.14
N ILE A 873 -31.97 10.09 4.83
CA ILE A 873 -31.97 8.64 5.10
C ILE A 873 -32.98 7.85 4.26
N ARG A 874 -33.47 8.42 3.15
CA ARG A 874 -34.58 7.85 2.37
C ARG A 874 -34.28 6.48 1.77
N THR A 875 -33.01 6.19 1.54
CA THR A 875 -32.51 4.92 0.99
C THR A 875 -32.35 3.83 2.04
N LEU A 876 -32.43 4.17 3.33
CA LEU A 876 -32.19 3.23 4.42
C LEU A 876 -33.46 2.40 4.73
N PRO A 877 -33.37 1.07 4.79
CA PRO A 877 -34.46 0.22 5.29
C PRO A 877 -34.90 0.66 6.69
N ARG A 878 -36.21 0.73 6.92
CA ARG A 878 -36.78 1.22 8.20
C ARG A 878 -36.33 0.40 9.40
N GLY A 879 -36.06 -0.90 9.22
CA GLY A 879 -35.57 -1.79 10.28
C GLY A 879 -34.18 -1.43 10.82
N LEU A 880 -33.37 -0.69 10.04
CA LEU A 880 -32.02 -0.29 10.45
C LEU A 880 -31.96 1.02 11.25
N VAL A 881 -33.13 1.62 11.55
CA VAL A 881 -33.21 2.84 12.35
C VAL A 881 -33.88 2.53 13.69
N TYR A 882 -33.07 2.38 14.73
CA TYR A 882 -33.50 2.19 16.10
C TYR A 882 -32.53 2.91 17.05
N PRO A 883 -32.97 3.95 17.78
CA PRO A 883 -32.09 4.68 18.69
C PRO A 883 -31.74 3.82 19.92
N MET A 884 -30.44 3.56 20.11
CA MET A 884 -29.90 2.76 21.22
C MET A 884 -28.91 3.59 22.05
N PRO A 885 -29.38 4.59 22.83
CA PRO A 885 -28.49 5.28 23.76
C PRO A 885 -28.03 4.33 24.87
N VAL A 886 -26.75 4.38 25.22
CA VAL A 886 -26.17 3.52 26.26
C VAL A 886 -25.34 4.35 27.23
N ASP A 887 -25.29 3.94 28.49
CA ASP A 887 -24.55 4.67 29.52
C ASP A 887 -23.04 4.61 29.31
N ILE A 888 -22.51 3.47 28.85
CA ILE A 888 -21.09 3.31 28.52
C ILE A 888 -20.96 2.63 27.16
N ARG A 889 -20.12 3.21 26.28
CA ARG A 889 -19.66 2.58 25.04
C ARG A 889 -18.15 2.75 24.92
N VAL A 890 -17.44 1.68 24.59
CA VAL A 890 -16.00 1.69 24.33
C VAL A 890 -15.76 1.04 22.98
N VAL A 891 -14.99 1.67 22.10
CA VAL A 891 -14.58 1.10 20.82
C VAL A 891 -13.05 1.14 20.73
N LEU A 892 -12.43 -0.02 20.55
CA LEU A 892 -10.98 -0.17 20.44
C LEU A 892 -10.60 -0.44 18.99
N ASN A 893 -9.82 0.47 18.41
CA ASN A 893 -9.32 0.41 17.04
C ASN A 893 -7.82 0.19 17.03
N TRP A 894 -7.26 -0.39 15.97
CA TRP A 894 -5.81 -0.47 15.77
C TRP A 894 -5.40 -0.29 14.31
N ASN A 895 -4.16 0.14 14.09
CA ASN A 895 -3.68 0.56 12.77
C ASN A 895 -3.10 -0.58 11.90
N MET A 896 -3.09 -1.85 12.36
CA MET A 896 -2.40 -2.98 11.69
C MET A 896 -3.26 -4.26 11.52
N ASN A 897 -3.22 -4.92 10.36
CA ASN A 897 -4.05 -6.11 10.05
C ASN A 897 -3.58 -7.42 10.70
N ASP A 898 -2.32 -7.45 11.18
CA ASP A 898 -1.63 -8.66 11.65
C ASP A 898 -1.39 -8.63 13.17
N SER A 899 -2.10 -7.74 13.86
CA SER A 899 -2.06 -7.55 15.31
C SER A 899 -3.33 -8.13 15.91
N ASP A 900 -3.14 -8.96 16.93
CA ASP A 900 -4.20 -9.64 17.67
C ASP A 900 -4.41 -8.86 18.98
N VAL A 901 -5.44 -8.02 19.01
CA VAL A 901 -5.74 -7.04 20.06
C VAL A 901 -7.19 -7.23 20.52
N ASP A 902 -7.39 -7.68 21.77
CA ASP A 902 -8.73 -7.76 22.35
C ASP A 902 -9.04 -6.56 23.23
N LEU A 903 -10.29 -6.12 23.23
CA LEU A 903 -10.87 -5.20 24.20
C LEU A 903 -11.38 -5.95 25.42
N TRP A 904 -10.85 -5.60 26.59
CA TRP A 904 -11.29 -6.11 27.87
C TRP A 904 -11.86 -4.98 28.72
N VAL A 905 -13.04 -5.19 29.30
CA VAL A 905 -13.68 -4.22 30.20
C VAL A 905 -14.01 -4.90 31.53
N THR A 906 -13.50 -4.36 32.63
CA THR A 906 -13.84 -4.82 33.99
C THR A 906 -14.84 -3.86 34.61
N GLU A 907 -16.00 -4.38 35.01
CA GLU A 907 -17.09 -3.62 35.62
C GLU A 907 -16.87 -3.44 37.14
N PRO A 908 -17.57 -2.51 37.81
CA PRO A 908 -17.40 -2.24 39.25
C PRO A 908 -17.59 -3.46 40.17
N GLY A 909 -18.36 -4.47 39.73
CA GLY A 909 -18.54 -5.74 40.44
C GLY A 909 -17.36 -6.71 40.35
N GLY A 910 -16.30 -6.36 39.60
CA GLY A 910 -15.15 -7.22 39.31
C GLY A 910 -15.38 -8.24 38.19
N GLU A 911 -16.57 -8.23 37.57
CA GLU A 911 -16.85 -9.04 36.38
C GLU A 911 -16.12 -8.45 35.17
N LYS A 912 -15.40 -9.31 34.45
CA LYS A 912 -14.63 -8.94 33.25
C LYS A 912 -15.35 -9.42 32.00
N CYS A 913 -15.64 -8.50 31.09
CA CYS A 913 -16.13 -8.73 29.74
C CYS A 913 -14.94 -8.86 28.78
N ASN A 914 -14.88 -9.97 28.04
CA ASN A 914 -13.84 -10.28 27.05
C ASN A 914 -14.36 -11.31 26.04
N TYR A 915 -13.57 -11.69 25.04
CA TYR A 915 -13.99 -12.65 23.99
C TYR A 915 -14.50 -14.01 24.54
N ASN A 916 -14.01 -14.49 25.68
CA ASN A 916 -14.50 -15.73 26.32
C ASN A 916 -15.82 -15.54 27.08
N ARG A 917 -16.11 -14.29 27.49
CA ARG A 917 -17.32 -13.89 28.23
C ARG A 917 -17.84 -12.57 27.62
N PRO A 918 -18.41 -12.62 26.41
CA PRO A 918 -18.81 -11.43 25.66
C PRO A 918 -20.06 -10.76 26.23
N GLN A 919 -20.74 -11.39 27.21
CA GLN A 919 -21.88 -10.80 27.89
C GLN A 919 -21.71 -10.88 29.41
N THR A 920 -21.95 -9.76 30.10
CA THR A 920 -21.87 -9.69 31.57
C THR A 920 -23.24 -9.83 32.22
N THR A 921 -23.24 -10.15 33.52
CA THR A 921 -24.46 -10.26 34.34
C THR A 921 -25.25 -8.95 34.37
N ASP A 922 -24.56 -7.81 34.33
CA ASP A 922 -25.15 -6.48 34.36
C ASP A 922 -25.60 -5.97 32.98
N GLY A 923 -25.45 -6.80 31.94
CA GLY A 923 -25.91 -6.53 30.59
C GLY A 923 -24.86 -5.91 29.67
N GLY A 924 -23.59 -5.90 30.06
CA GLY A 924 -22.48 -5.53 29.19
C GLY A 924 -22.41 -6.47 28.00
N LEU A 925 -22.15 -5.93 26.81
CA LEU A 925 -22.06 -6.67 25.56
C LEU A 925 -20.78 -6.29 24.82
N LEU A 926 -19.95 -7.28 24.53
CA LEU A 926 -18.80 -7.20 23.63
C LEU A 926 -19.20 -7.76 22.26
N THR A 927 -18.71 -7.13 21.19
CA THR A 927 -18.81 -7.66 19.83
C THR A 927 -18.02 -8.96 19.66
N ASP A 928 -18.28 -9.68 18.57
CA ASP A 928 -17.52 -10.88 18.21
C ASP A 928 -16.01 -10.60 18.08
N ASP A 929 -15.21 -11.62 18.37
CA ASP A 929 -13.75 -11.59 18.39
C ASP A 929 -13.16 -11.58 16.97
N PHE A 930 -12.33 -10.57 16.68
CA PHE A 930 -11.70 -10.36 15.37
C PHE A 930 -10.31 -11.03 15.29
N THR A 931 -10.27 -12.36 15.20
CA THR A 931 -9.02 -13.16 15.23
C THR A 931 -8.17 -13.18 13.94
N GLU A 932 -8.73 -12.79 12.78
CA GLU A 932 -8.08 -12.90 11.46
C GLU A 932 -8.05 -11.58 10.64
N GLY A 933 -8.23 -10.42 11.29
CA GLY A 933 -8.19 -9.12 10.61
C GLY A 933 -8.06 -7.88 11.50
N PHE A 934 -8.27 -6.70 10.91
CA PHE A 934 -8.41 -5.45 11.67
C PHE A 934 -9.70 -5.46 12.49
N GLY A 935 -9.60 -5.03 13.75
CA GLY A 935 -10.73 -4.59 14.54
C GLY A 935 -11.39 -3.36 13.93
N PRO A 936 -12.49 -2.87 14.52
CA PRO A 936 -12.52 -2.61 15.94
C PRO A 936 -13.32 -3.62 16.75
N GLU A 937 -13.03 -3.67 18.04
CA GLU A 937 -13.90 -4.31 19.04
C GLU A 937 -14.68 -3.27 19.82
N GLN A 938 -15.92 -3.60 20.17
CA GLN A 938 -16.82 -2.70 20.86
C GLN A 938 -17.42 -3.35 22.11
N TYR A 939 -17.42 -2.61 23.22
CA TYR A 939 -18.19 -2.89 24.42
C TYR A 939 -19.32 -1.87 24.60
N GLN A 940 -20.50 -2.33 25.01
CA GLN A 940 -21.67 -1.49 25.31
C GLN A 940 -22.36 -1.91 26.61
N LEU A 941 -22.85 -0.93 27.36
CA LEU A 941 -23.65 -1.15 28.57
C LEU A 941 -24.79 -0.13 28.65
N ARG A 942 -26.04 -0.61 28.54
CA ARG A 942 -27.24 0.24 28.56
C ARG A 942 -27.42 0.96 29.89
N GLU A 943 -27.31 0.25 31.01
CA GLU A 943 -27.51 0.78 32.36
C GLU A 943 -26.26 0.54 33.20
N ALA A 944 -25.42 1.57 33.34
CA ALA A 944 -24.18 1.46 34.09
C ALA A 944 -24.42 1.61 35.61
N LYS A 945 -23.74 0.77 36.39
CA LYS A 945 -23.69 0.91 37.85
C LYS A 945 -22.68 1.98 38.23
N LYS A 946 -22.92 2.64 39.36
CA LYS A 946 -21.95 3.59 39.91
C LYS A 946 -20.67 2.86 40.29
N GLY A 947 -19.54 3.40 39.88
CA GLY A 947 -18.22 2.85 40.18
C GLY A 947 -17.23 2.99 39.03
N THR A 948 -16.07 2.39 39.21
CA THR A 948 -14.96 2.47 38.26
C THR A 948 -15.01 1.29 37.29
N TYR A 949 -15.03 1.59 35.99
CA TYR A 949 -14.83 0.62 34.92
C TYR A 949 -13.40 0.71 34.42
N ILE A 950 -12.73 -0.43 34.25
CA ILE A 950 -11.33 -0.50 33.78
C ILE A 950 -11.32 -1.01 32.36
N ILE A 951 -10.69 -0.24 31.46
CA ILE A 951 -10.54 -0.57 30.04
C ILE A 951 -9.10 -1.02 29.81
N GLU A 952 -8.95 -2.21 29.23
CA GLU A 952 -7.66 -2.82 28.94
C GLU A 952 -7.63 -3.32 27.50
N ALA A 953 -6.47 -3.27 26.87
CA ALA A 953 -6.19 -3.90 25.59
C ALA A 953 -5.31 -5.13 25.84
N ASN A 954 -5.74 -6.31 25.44
CA ASN A 954 -4.94 -7.52 25.56
C ASN A 954 -4.26 -7.81 24.22
N TYR A 955 -2.94 -7.79 24.20
CA TYR A 955 -2.15 -7.84 22.97
C TYR A 955 -1.32 -9.13 22.88
N PHE A 956 -1.61 -9.96 21.87
CA PHE A 956 -0.92 -11.24 21.67
C PHE A 956 0.33 -11.14 20.76
N GLY A 957 0.59 -9.97 20.17
CA GLY A 957 1.78 -9.65 19.36
C GLY A 957 1.52 -9.57 17.86
N ASP A 958 2.43 -8.95 17.09
CA ASP A 958 2.33 -8.93 15.61
C ASP A 958 3.01 -10.14 14.98
N ARG A 959 2.35 -10.69 13.95
CA ARG A 959 2.89 -11.81 13.14
C ARG A 959 4.03 -11.38 12.21
N VAL A 960 4.17 -10.08 11.91
CA VAL A 960 5.21 -9.48 11.04
C VAL A 960 5.67 -8.14 11.63
N GLN A 961 6.97 -7.86 11.63
CA GLN A 961 7.53 -6.58 12.10
C GLN A 961 7.55 -5.56 10.94
N LYS A 962 6.91 -4.40 11.10
CA LYS A 962 6.62 -3.42 10.01
C LYS A 962 7.17 -2.01 10.29
N ALA A 963 7.15 -1.14 9.28
CA ALA A 963 7.72 0.21 9.32
C ALA A 963 7.07 1.13 10.38
N ALA A 964 5.78 0.93 10.67
CA ALA A 964 5.06 1.66 11.70
C ALA A 964 5.49 1.31 13.15
N GLY A 965 6.31 0.27 13.35
CA GLY A 965 6.70 -0.22 14.67
C GLY A 965 5.60 -1.08 15.31
N PRO A 966 5.46 -1.10 16.65
CA PRO A 966 4.35 -1.77 17.32
C PRO A 966 3.00 -1.14 16.99
N ALA A 967 1.93 -1.93 17.09
CA ALA A 967 0.57 -1.48 16.84
C ALA A 967 0.18 -0.28 17.71
N THR A 968 -0.46 0.70 17.08
CA THR A 968 -1.08 1.85 17.74
C THR A 968 -2.57 1.63 17.81
N ILE A 969 -3.12 1.72 19.02
CA ILE A 969 -4.54 1.65 19.29
C ILE A 969 -5.16 3.03 19.45
N LEU A 970 -6.44 3.16 19.09
CA LEU A 970 -7.31 4.27 19.44
C LEU A 970 -8.52 3.72 20.20
N ALA A 971 -8.63 4.08 21.47
CA ALA A 971 -9.82 3.81 22.28
C ALA A 971 -10.76 5.03 22.24
N GLU A 972 -11.98 4.81 21.76
CA GLU A 972 -13.07 5.78 21.78
C GLU A 972 -14.00 5.44 22.95
N ILE A 973 -13.98 6.27 23.98
CA ILE A 973 -14.69 6.04 25.24
C ILE A 973 -15.81 7.05 25.36
N TYR A 974 -17.03 6.57 25.53
CA TYR A 974 -18.23 7.38 25.63
C TYR A 974 -18.97 7.08 26.93
N THR A 975 -19.41 8.14 27.62
CA THR A 975 -20.42 8.08 28.68
C THR A 975 -21.70 8.76 28.22
N HIS A 976 -22.85 8.22 28.61
CA HIS A 976 -24.17 8.65 28.13
C HIS A 976 -24.24 8.72 26.59
N PHE A 977 -23.62 7.74 25.93
CA PHE A 977 -23.55 7.65 24.49
C PHE A 977 -24.93 7.78 23.89
N GLY A 978 -25.04 8.73 22.98
CA GLY A 978 -26.24 9.00 22.27
C GLY A 978 -27.33 9.73 23.02
N THR A 979 -26.94 10.52 24.00
CA THR A 979 -27.82 11.47 24.67
C THR A 979 -27.24 12.88 24.52
N PRO A 980 -28.01 13.94 24.80
CA PRO A 980 -27.46 15.28 24.92
C PRO A 980 -26.37 15.44 26.00
N GLN A 981 -26.25 14.46 26.90
CA GLN A 981 -25.24 14.39 27.96
C GLN A 981 -24.02 13.56 27.56
N GLU A 982 -23.91 13.16 26.29
CA GLU A 982 -22.77 12.37 25.80
C GLU A 982 -21.45 13.08 26.10
N GLU A 983 -20.56 12.42 26.83
CA GLU A 983 -19.17 12.81 26.95
C GLU A 983 -18.31 11.81 26.19
N ARG A 984 -17.30 12.33 25.50
CA ARG A 984 -16.40 11.54 24.67
C ARG A 984 -14.96 11.80 25.05
N ARG A 985 -14.19 10.72 25.18
CA ARG A 985 -12.74 10.74 25.38
C ARG A 985 -12.07 9.81 24.38
N LEU A 986 -11.10 10.36 23.65
CA LEU A 986 -10.23 9.61 22.75
C LEU A 986 -8.89 9.36 23.44
N VAL A 987 -8.35 8.15 23.32
CA VAL A 987 -7.04 7.79 23.86
C VAL A 987 -6.27 7.00 22.82
N THR A 988 -5.18 7.59 22.30
CA THR A 988 -4.26 6.89 21.39
C THR A 988 -3.05 6.39 22.16
N LEU A 989 -2.72 5.10 22.01
CA LEU A 989 -1.59 4.47 22.69
C LEU A 989 -0.85 3.56 21.73
N GLN A 990 0.48 3.58 21.77
CA GLN A 990 1.29 2.57 21.10
C GLN A 990 1.55 1.41 22.07
N LEU A 991 1.30 0.18 21.64
CA LEU A 991 1.43 -1.01 22.47
C LEU A 991 2.92 -1.40 22.58
N ASP A 992 3.49 -1.41 23.78
CA ASP A 992 4.86 -1.88 24.00
C ASP A 992 4.87 -3.43 24.16
N ARG A 993 5.77 -4.10 23.43
CA ARG A 993 5.83 -5.58 23.36
C ARG A 993 6.57 -6.17 24.58
N GLU A 994 5.84 -6.77 25.53
CA GLU A 994 6.36 -7.83 26.40
C GLU A 994 5.29 -8.91 26.69
N GLY A 995 5.11 -9.91 25.81
CA GLY A 995 4.21 -11.06 26.07
C GLY A 995 2.72 -10.73 26.03
N SER A 996 1.86 -11.69 26.37
CA SER A 996 0.41 -11.48 26.55
C SER A 996 0.21 -10.56 27.75
N GLN A 997 0.37 -9.25 27.54
CA GLN A 997 0.21 -8.23 28.56
C GLN A 997 -1.13 -7.55 28.35
N GLN A 998 -1.91 -7.55 29.41
CA GLN A 998 -3.04 -6.64 29.58
C GLN A 998 -2.46 -5.23 29.69
N VAL A 999 -2.71 -4.41 28.68
CA VAL A 999 -2.28 -3.01 28.63
C VAL A 999 -3.42 -2.16 29.16
N TYR A 1000 -3.20 -1.47 30.27
CA TYR A 1000 -4.16 -0.50 30.79
C TYR A 1000 -4.35 0.65 29.80
N VAL A 1001 -5.59 0.92 29.42
CA VAL A 1001 -5.94 1.99 28.47
C VAL A 1001 -6.49 3.20 29.24
N ALA A 1002 -7.55 2.99 30.01
CA ALA A 1002 -8.25 4.06 30.73
C ALA A 1002 -9.18 3.50 31.82
N GLU A 1003 -9.71 4.42 32.63
CA GLU A 1003 -10.78 4.16 33.58
C GLU A 1003 -11.96 5.12 33.35
N ILE A 1004 -13.16 4.65 33.64
CA ILE A 1004 -14.39 5.45 33.66
C ILE A 1004 -14.94 5.42 35.09
N ASP A 1005 -14.96 6.56 35.76
CA ASP A 1005 -15.66 6.71 37.04
C ASP A 1005 -17.10 7.18 36.80
N TYR A 1006 -18.01 6.22 36.66
CA TYR A 1006 -19.42 6.50 36.39
C TYR A 1006 -20.17 6.84 37.68
N LYS A 1007 -20.83 7.99 37.73
CA LYS A 1007 -21.35 8.62 38.95
C LYS A 1007 -22.85 8.49 39.19
#